data_AF-A0A9Q4A6D6-F1
#
_entry.id   AF-A0A9Q4A6D6-F1
#
_cell.length_a   1.000
_cell.length_b   1.000
_cell.length_c   1.000
_cell.angle_alpha   90.00
_cell.angle_beta   90.00
_cell.angle_gamma   90.00
#
_symmetry.space_group_name_H-M   'P 1'
#
loop_
_entity.id
_entity.type
_entity.pdbx_description
1 polymer ?
#
loop_
_entity_poly.entity_id
_entity_poly.type
_entity_poly.pdbx_seq_one_letter_code
_entity_poly.pdbx_strand_id
1 'polypeptide(L)'
;IINNKYTQGFSVGGESAGFGYPGGFKFEYWPGSYTVDTNGSGSDVLLSIHKRLKILPIMPYVLSELCKHYSLLAETPFFHVLQSDDDRVWFVRQGGKIYLATSIALTIGFPLALRVHYNDVHVTLLVREGAITNLAFVFAVYNDPYPDSVLSPSTDGATVRLRWAVGSYAFYTPPQLMVNPSYPILPENVQLSVFDGKECQVFLAKDHVDPLPPFDVNGMIFDFNVSDIRIGKDWGALPSHDLVLTVRISEGNSDRMEWGIPLTRNVSNAKNIIRIKNTAGKAQYMEVDAYRTRLNTLFARQLVERAAAGIDTILSYETQEIQEPQLGEGFFVTLNLPVYDQAQHGDEKWVNIYYQSFAEVDDNYLAWSGNLSDQDITPVELFVPCPDRGWFVPSDIHLRIQYQGADFNKVNDQSIWIGYVPNVRAVDIARPGLTSPLAPHIVHSVTGSDSSTVPMDFSGSNALYFWELFYYTPMMSAQRFLQEQQFTLADQWLRYVWSPSGYVVRGQHVDRHWNVRPLQEDTSWNDSPLKAVDPDAVAQNDPMHYKVATFMRALDLLSARGDSAYRKLERDTLTEAKVWYSQALNLLGEQPYIRANALWTEPSLGEASSEVLAGQHLTVLSLLRAGRVQTLKAQASTNKDAASSLFLPEINDVMQGYWLTLRQRMYNLRHNLTLDGQPLLLPLFAKPADPKALLNAAVAAESGGGSALPETTFLPLWRFEPMLDSARGLVFQLIQFGNAVQSVLERQDAESLSALLQNQGTELMASTIQVQESTLRELEAEKAVLSRTKDSAQRRFDSYSRLYDEDLNARERLSLDVQKSAKSLATGAKMVHMTAAALDLAPNIFGLANGGMNFGAIGNIAGLGITIDSDGLMMDSSRITQEEMYRRRREEWEIQRSNAEGEIHQIEAQLAALDVRRESAELQKTHLEMQQGQAQAQLDFLQTKFSNSALYSWLRGRLATIYFQFYDLAVSRCLMAEKAWHWESGKSDTYIRGGGWQGTWAGLTCGEGLMLNLAQLESVRMKWSQRALEVTRTVSLADFYRNTLVDGDEFELSAAVLALLNEGTPPGASAERVMLDGSGALTVSINLEDLHIFDDYPSELGDQRRIKQVSVSLPALLGPYQDVQAVLNYTSSESILPPGCDHVAISRGVNDSGQFQTDFNDPHWLPFEGVNIDEGSMILRFPQAKTKQRALLESLNDIILHINYTIRSS
;
A
#
# COMPACT_ATOMS: atom_id res chain seq x y z
N ILE A 1 -66.76 17.76 34.55
CA ILE A 1 -67.29 16.42 34.22
C ILE A 1 -67.39 16.38 32.70
N ILE A 2 -66.52 15.60 32.05
CA ILE A 2 -66.68 15.32 30.62
C ILE A 2 -67.55 14.07 30.58
N ASN A 3 -68.86 14.27 30.42
CA ASN A 3 -69.78 13.17 30.21
C ASN A 3 -69.75 12.86 28.72
N ASN A 4 -69.49 11.60 28.34
CA ASN A 4 -69.57 11.18 26.96
C ASN A 4 -71.06 11.24 26.56
N LYS A 5 -71.51 12.41 26.13
CA LYS A 5 -72.90 12.71 25.75
C LYS A 5 -73.23 12.14 24.36
N TYR A 6 -72.70 10.96 24.02
CA TYR A 6 -73.07 10.24 22.82
C TYR A 6 -74.11 9.18 23.21
N THR A 7 -75.34 9.47 22.80
CA THR A 7 -76.51 8.58 22.65
C THR A 7 -76.39 7.18 23.27
N GLN A 8 -77.23 6.90 24.26
CA GLN A 8 -77.50 5.53 24.73
C GLN A 8 -77.82 4.64 23.52
N GLY A 9 -77.17 3.48 23.41
CA GLY A 9 -77.42 2.53 22.34
C GLY A 9 -76.15 1.92 21.75
N PHE A 10 -76.33 1.23 20.63
CA PHE A 10 -75.28 0.63 19.83
C PHE A 10 -74.87 1.60 18.71
N SER A 11 -73.57 1.69 18.44
CA SER A 11 -73.02 2.41 17.30
C SER A 11 -72.16 1.49 16.45
N VAL A 12 -72.28 1.60 15.14
CA VAL A 12 -71.42 0.91 14.18
C VAL A 12 -70.31 1.85 13.76
N GLY A 13 -69.06 1.41 13.84
CA GLY A 13 -67.92 2.17 13.33
C GLY A 13 -67.63 1.90 11.85
N GLY A 14 -66.54 2.48 11.35
CA GLY A 14 -66.16 2.35 9.95
C GLY A 14 -65.75 0.92 9.56
N GLU A 15 -66.13 0.51 8.36
CA GLU A 15 -65.71 -0.76 7.75
C GLU A 15 -64.20 -0.76 7.48
N SER A 16 -63.49 -1.79 7.93
CA SER A 16 -62.10 -2.04 7.55
C SER A 16 -62.01 -3.24 6.60
N ALA A 17 -61.42 -3.06 5.42
CA ALA A 17 -61.24 -4.13 4.46
C ALA A 17 -60.16 -5.13 4.91
N GLY A 18 -60.49 -6.42 4.86
CA GLY A 18 -59.57 -7.54 5.11
C GLY A 18 -58.96 -8.09 3.81
N PHE A 19 -58.10 -9.11 3.96
CA PHE A 19 -57.43 -9.77 2.84
C PHE A 19 -58.40 -10.61 2.00
N GLY A 20 -58.36 -10.46 0.68
CA GLY A 20 -59.08 -11.33 -0.26
C GLY A 20 -58.26 -12.57 -0.62
N TYR A 21 -58.93 -13.70 -0.83
CA TYR A 21 -58.32 -14.93 -1.34
C TYR A 21 -58.86 -15.21 -2.75
N PRO A 22 -58.21 -14.70 -3.83
CA PRO A 22 -58.70 -14.88 -5.20
C PRO A 22 -58.15 -16.17 -5.82
N GLY A 23 -59.04 -17.08 -6.21
CA GLY A 23 -58.75 -18.32 -6.93
C GLY A 23 -59.35 -18.37 -8.35
N GLY A 24 -60.39 -17.58 -8.66
CA GLY A 24 -60.97 -17.47 -10.01
C GLY A 24 -61.65 -16.13 -10.35
N PHE A 25 -61.97 -15.31 -9.34
CA PHE A 25 -62.67 -14.05 -9.49
C PHE A 25 -61.95 -12.88 -8.80
N LYS A 26 -62.09 -11.68 -9.37
CA LYS A 26 -61.66 -10.41 -8.79
C LYS A 26 -62.87 -9.66 -8.22
N PHE A 27 -62.74 -9.14 -7.01
CA PHE A 27 -63.77 -8.34 -6.34
C PHE A 27 -63.42 -6.85 -6.43
N GLU A 28 -64.29 -6.05 -7.02
CA GLU A 28 -64.31 -4.59 -6.88
C GLU A 28 -65.44 -4.23 -5.92
N TYR A 29 -65.21 -3.39 -4.92
CA TYR A 29 -66.19 -3.15 -3.86
C TYR A 29 -66.34 -1.66 -3.53
N TRP A 30 -67.48 -1.33 -2.92
CA TRP A 30 -67.74 -0.01 -2.37
C TRP A 30 -67.89 -0.12 -0.84
N PRO A 31 -67.64 0.97 -0.07
CA PRO A 31 -67.96 1.00 1.35
C PRO A 31 -69.42 0.66 1.56
N GLY A 32 -69.71 -0.27 2.47
CA GLY A 32 -71.07 -0.61 2.84
C GLY A 32 -71.71 0.48 3.69
N SER A 33 -73.04 0.49 3.74
CA SER A 33 -73.78 1.25 4.76
C SER A 33 -74.40 0.31 5.76
N TYR A 34 -74.31 0.69 7.03
CA TYR A 34 -74.66 -0.15 8.17
C TYR A 34 -75.56 0.66 9.08
N THR A 35 -76.72 0.11 9.42
CA THR A 35 -77.64 0.74 10.36
C THR A 35 -78.02 -0.26 11.43
N VAL A 36 -78.07 0.20 12.67
CA VAL A 36 -78.47 -0.60 13.82
C VAL A 36 -79.74 0.00 14.40
N ASP A 37 -80.76 -0.83 14.61
CA ASP A 37 -81.94 -0.41 15.34
C ASP A 37 -81.63 -0.38 16.85
N THR A 38 -81.90 0.76 17.48
CA THR A 38 -81.52 1.07 18.87
C THR A 38 -82.70 0.99 19.85
N ASN A 39 -83.91 0.63 19.39
CA ASN A 39 -85.14 0.73 20.19
C ASN A 39 -85.46 -0.48 21.10
N GLY A 40 -84.61 -1.51 21.16
CA GLY A 40 -84.83 -2.69 22.00
C GLY A 40 -83.99 -2.70 23.28
N SER A 41 -84.61 -2.79 24.46
CA SER A 41 -83.93 -3.02 25.74
C SER A 41 -83.53 -4.49 25.97
N GLY A 42 -83.38 -5.28 24.90
CA GLY A 42 -83.13 -6.72 24.92
C GLY A 42 -81.68 -7.10 24.59
N SER A 43 -81.34 -8.37 24.78
CA SER A 43 -80.01 -8.98 24.55
C SER A 43 -79.54 -8.98 23.09
N ASP A 44 -80.45 -8.77 22.14
CA ASP A 44 -80.23 -9.01 20.71
C ASP A 44 -80.20 -7.67 19.94
N VAL A 45 -79.19 -7.47 19.11
CA VAL A 45 -79.06 -6.29 18.23
C VAL A 45 -79.49 -6.65 16.82
N LEU A 46 -80.34 -5.82 16.19
CA LEU A 46 -80.72 -5.97 14.79
C LEU A 46 -79.86 -5.04 13.92
N LEU A 47 -79.08 -5.65 13.04
CA LEU A 47 -78.23 -4.96 12.07
C LEU A 47 -78.83 -5.07 10.67
N SER A 48 -78.84 -3.94 9.95
CA SER A 48 -79.13 -3.89 8.52
C SER A 48 -77.87 -3.50 7.75
N ILE A 49 -77.56 -4.28 6.74
CA ILE A 49 -76.36 -4.17 5.90
C ILE A 49 -76.79 -3.89 4.46
N HIS A 50 -76.24 -2.82 3.89
CA HIS A 50 -76.25 -2.59 2.45
C HIS A 50 -74.82 -2.70 1.92
N LYS A 51 -74.52 -3.72 1.12
CA LYS A 51 -73.18 -3.99 0.60
C LYS A 51 -73.19 -4.23 -0.91
N ARG A 52 -72.51 -3.33 -1.62
CA ARG A 52 -72.35 -3.41 -3.07
C ARG A 52 -70.97 -3.91 -3.45
N LEU A 53 -70.92 -4.87 -4.37
CA LEU A 53 -69.68 -5.37 -4.95
C LEU A 53 -69.87 -5.80 -6.41
N LYS A 54 -68.78 -5.77 -7.17
CA LYS A 54 -68.68 -6.22 -8.55
C LYS A 54 -67.72 -7.40 -8.62
N ILE A 55 -68.21 -8.52 -9.13
CA ILE A 55 -67.45 -9.76 -9.28
C ILE A 55 -67.05 -9.90 -10.75
N LEU A 56 -65.76 -10.03 -11.01
CA LEU A 56 -65.19 -10.17 -12.36
C LEU A 56 -64.48 -11.53 -12.51
N PRO A 57 -64.75 -12.31 -13.57
CA PRO A 57 -63.98 -13.52 -13.86
C PRO A 57 -62.57 -13.19 -14.35
N ILE A 58 -61.58 -13.98 -13.93
CA ILE A 58 -60.19 -13.84 -14.37
C ILE A 58 -59.95 -14.76 -15.60
N MET A 59 -59.71 -14.20 -16.80
CA MET A 59 -59.47 -14.98 -18.02
C MET A 59 -58.44 -14.35 -18.99
N PRO A 60 -57.76 -15.13 -19.86
CA PRO A 60 -56.88 -14.60 -20.91
C PRO A 60 -57.62 -13.70 -21.92
N TYR A 61 -56.99 -12.60 -22.33
CA TYR A 61 -57.59 -11.55 -23.18
C TYR A 61 -58.17 -12.08 -24.50
N VAL A 62 -57.47 -13.01 -25.17
CA VAL A 62 -57.90 -13.59 -26.46
C VAL A 62 -59.20 -14.38 -26.33
N LEU A 63 -59.36 -15.14 -25.23
CA LEU A 63 -60.58 -15.88 -24.93
C LEU A 63 -61.73 -14.95 -24.53
N SER A 64 -61.44 -13.87 -23.80
CA SER A 64 -62.41 -12.82 -23.48
C SER A 64 -62.99 -12.20 -24.75
N GLU A 65 -62.14 -11.83 -25.72
CA GLU A 65 -62.59 -11.25 -27.00
C GLU A 65 -63.38 -12.25 -27.87
N LEU A 66 -63.00 -13.53 -27.85
CA LEU A 66 -63.75 -14.61 -28.51
C LEU A 66 -65.17 -14.75 -27.95
N CYS A 67 -65.31 -14.75 -26.62
CA CYS A 67 -66.61 -14.83 -25.95
C CYS A 67 -67.48 -13.58 -26.19
N LYS A 68 -66.86 -12.39 -26.34
CA LYS A 68 -67.57 -11.14 -26.68
C LYS A 68 -68.17 -11.16 -28.09
N HIS A 69 -67.44 -11.71 -29.07
CA HIS A 69 -67.87 -11.69 -30.48
C HIS A 69 -68.84 -12.83 -30.84
N TYR A 70 -68.76 -13.96 -30.13
CA TYR A 70 -69.61 -15.13 -30.36
C TYR A 70 -70.33 -15.49 -29.06
N SER A 71 -71.52 -14.94 -28.86
CA SER A 71 -72.31 -15.11 -27.63
C SER A 71 -72.56 -16.57 -27.23
N LEU A 72 -72.66 -17.49 -28.21
CA LEU A 72 -72.80 -18.93 -27.98
C LEU A 72 -71.58 -19.57 -27.28
N LEU A 73 -70.38 -18.98 -27.36
CA LEU A 73 -69.20 -19.44 -26.62
C LEU A 73 -69.29 -19.07 -25.13
N ALA A 74 -69.92 -17.93 -24.80
CA ALA A 74 -70.11 -17.51 -23.41
C ALA A 74 -71.09 -18.42 -22.65
N GLU A 75 -71.98 -19.14 -23.34
CA GLU A 75 -73.03 -19.96 -22.73
C GLU A 75 -72.61 -21.42 -22.43
N THR A 76 -71.36 -21.83 -22.74
CA THR A 76 -70.90 -23.21 -22.47
C THR A 76 -69.96 -23.32 -21.28
N PRO A 77 -70.09 -24.36 -20.44
CA PRO A 77 -69.32 -24.47 -19.20
C PRO A 77 -67.85 -24.86 -19.41
N PHE A 78 -67.48 -25.46 -20.55
CA PHE A 78 -66.11 -25.88 -20.85
C PHE A 78 -65.74 -25.62 -22.30
N PHE A 79 -64.47 -25.30 -22.54
CA PHE A 79 -63.85 -25.23 -23.86
C PHE A 79 -62.89 -26.40 -24.07
N HIS A 80 -62.90 -26.99 -25.27
CA HIS A 80 -61.77 -27.79 -25.73
C HIS A 80 -60.80 -26.86 -26.47
N VAL A 81 -59.64 -26.64 -25.86
CA VAL A 81 -58.64 -25.71 -26.35
C VAL A 81 -57.40 -26.48 -26.75
N LEU A 82 -56.93 -26.24 -27.98
CA LEU A 82 -55.59 -26.63 -28.41
C LEU A 82 -54.77 -25.36 -28.61
N GLN A 83 -53.69 -25.25 -27.86
CA GLN A 83 -52.86 -24.05 -27.76
C GLN A 83 -51.47 -24.34 -28.33
N SER A 84 -50.88 -23.38 -29.05
CA SER A 84 -49.50 -23.49 -29.51
C SER A 84 -48.54 -23.29 -28.35
N ASP A 85 -47.38 -23.94 -28.40
CA ASP A 85 -46.35 -23.88 -27.35
C ASP A 85 -45.83 -22.45 -27.07
N ASP A 86 -46.03 -21.51 -27.99
CA ASP A 86 -45.63 -20.10 -27.86
C ASP A 86 -46.78 -19.17 -27.40
N ASP A 87 -47.95 -19.72 -27.06
CA ASP A 87 -49.18 -19.02 -26.64
C ASP A 87 -49.78 -18.08 -27.69
N ARG A 88 -49.34 -18.17 -28.94
CA ARG A 88 -49.74 -17.22 -30.00
C ARG A 88 -50.91 -17.67 -30.85
N VAL A 89 -51.26 -18.95 -30.85
CA VAL A 89 -52.33 -19.51 -31.69
C VAL A 89 -53.19 -20.47 -30.88
N TRP A 90 -54.50 -20.27 -30.94
CA TRP A 90 -55.49 -20.98 -30.15
C TRP A 90 -56.58 -21.55 -31.07
N PHE A 91 -56.84 -22.85 -30.94
CA PHE A 91 -58.00 -23.51 -31.51
C PHE A 91 -59.00 -23.80 -30.42
N VAL A 92 -60.22 -23.28 -30.57
CA VAL A 92 -61.33 -23.54 -29.66
C VAL A 92 -62.38 -24.35 -30.42
N ARG A 93 -62.69 -25.56 -29.97
CA ARG A 93 -63.70 -26.44 -30.59
C ARG A 93 -65.00 -26.41 -29.79
N GLN A 94 -66.11 -26.14 -30.47
CA GLN A 94 -67.44 -26.07 -29.84
C GLN A 94 -68.56 -26.28 -30.87
N GLY A 95 -69.57 -27.11 -30.55
CA GLY A 95 -70.80 -27.21 -31.33
C GLY A 95 -70.64 -27.67 -32.79
N GLY A 96 -69.67 -28.55 -33.08
CA GLY A 96 -69.36 -28.98 -34.45
C GLY A 96 -68.66 -27.90 -35.29
N LYS A 97 -68.11 -26.86 -34.64
CA LYS A 97 -67.31 -25.82 -35.26
C LYS A 97 -65.94 -25.69 -34.59
N ILE A 98 -64.95 -25.26 -35.38
CA ILE A 98 -63.60 -24.93 -34.90
C ILE A 98 -63.36 -23.44 -35.12
N TYR A 99 -62.98 -22.76 -34.04
CA TYR A 99 -62.65 -21.34 -34.00
C TYR A 99 -61.14 -21.19 -33.90
N LEU A 100 -60.55 -20.41 -34.80
CA LEU A 100 -59.12 -20.10 -34.80
C LEU A 100 -58.88 -18.66 -34.38
N ALA A 101 -58.13 -18.48 -33.29
CA ALA A 101 -57.67 -17.18 -32.81
C ALA A 101 -56.15 -17.12 -32.72
N THR A 102 -55.59 -15.93 -32.90
CA THR A 102 -54.14 -15.68 -32.82
C THR A 102 -53.90 -14.39 -32.04
N SER A 103 -52.69 -14.19 -31.54
CA SER A 103 -52.24 -12.91 -30.94
C SER A 103 -51.34 -12.08 -31.88
N ILE A 104 -51.29 -12.39 -33.18
CA ILE A 104 -50.39 -11.74 -34.18
C ILE A 104 -51.21 -11.10 -35.31
N ALA A 105 -50.93 -9.82 -35.64
CA ALA A 105 -51.58 -9.09 -36.73
C ALA A 105 -51.11 -9.55 -38.12
N LEU A 106 -52.04 -9.82 -39.05
CA LEU A 106 -51.75 -10.18 -40.45
C LEU A 106 -52.11 -9.03 -41.42
N THR A 107 -51.21 -8.68 -42.33
CA THR A 107 -51.44 -7.67 -43.40
C THR A 107 -52.26 -8.24 -44.56
N ILE A 108 -53.28 -7.49 -45.00
CA ILE A 108 -54.32 -7.88 -45.98
C ILE A 108 -53.72 -8.14 -47.38
N GLY A 109 -54.10 -9.24 -48.05
CA GLY A 109 -53.96 -9.37 -49.51
C GLY A 109 -53.52 -10.71 -50.13
N PHE A 110 -53.25 -11.77 -49.37
CA PHE A 110 -52.88 -13.09 -49.93
C PHE A 110 -54.00 -14.13 -49.75
N PRO A 111 -54.32 -14.97 -50.76
CA PRO A 111 -55.22 -16.10 -50.58
C PRO A 111 -54.60 -17.08 -49.56
N LEU A 112 -55.28 -17.27 -48.43
CA LEU A 112 -54.83 -18.11 -47.33
C LEU A 112 -55.08 -19.59 -47.67
N ALA A 113 -54.00 -20.35 -47.84
CA ALA A 113 -54.03 -21.81 -47.87
C ALA A 113 -53.39 -22.35 -46.58
N LEU A 114 -54.20 -22.94 -45.70
CA LEU A 114 -53.71 -23.62 -44.50
C LEU A 114 -53.37 -25.06 -44.86
N ARG A 115 -52.10 -25.46 -44.71
CA ARG A 115 -51.68 -26.85 -44.92
C ARG A 115 -51.43 -27.51 -43.57
N VAL A 116 -52.25 -28.51 -43.26
CA VAL A 116 -52.10 -29.32 -42.04
C VAL A 116 -51.32 -30.56 -42.42
N HIS A 117 -50.17 -30.74 -41.79
CA HIS A 117 -49.36 -31.95 -41.92
C HIS A 117 -49.67 -32.88 -40.75
N TYR A 118 -50.20 -34.06 -41.07
CA TYR A 118 -50.39 -35.16 -40.13
C TYR A 118 -49.70 -36.40 -40.70
N ASN A 119 -48.48 -36.69 -40.21
CA ASN A 119 -47.58 -37.70 -40.77
C ASN A 119 -47.44 -37.55 -42.31
N ASP A 120 -47.60 -38.63 -43.09
CA ASP A 120 -47.46 -38.64 -44.55
C ASP A 120 -48.72 -38.20 -45.33
N VAL A 121 -49.78 -37.77 -44.64
CA VAL A 121 -51.02 -37.27 -45.26
C VAL A 121 -51.01 -35.74 -45.30
N HIS A 122 -51.39 -35.16 -46.44
CA HIS A 122 -51.45 -33.70 -46.62
C HIS A 122 -52.89 -33.26 -46.88
N VAL A 123 -53.43 -32.45 -45.97
CA VAL A 123 -54.74 -31.80 -46.15
C VAL A 123 -54.53 -30.30 -46.33
N THR A 124 -55.03 -29.77 -47.44
CA THR A 124 -55.03 -28.32 -47.71
C THR A 124 -56.44 -27.79 -47.48
N LEU A 125 -56.60 -26.92 -46.48
CA LEU A 125 -57.83 -26.21 -46.21
C LEU A 125 -57.79 -24.86 -46.94
N LEU A 126 -58.66 -24.71 -47.95
CA LEU A 126 -58.85 -23.44 -48.67
C LEU A 126 -59.77 -22.53 -47.86
N VAL A 127 -59.29 -21.34 -47.50
CA VAL A 127 -60.09 -20.33 -46.80
C VAL A 127 -61.05 -19.69 -47.80
N ARG A 128 -62.36 -19.69 -47.51
CA ARG A 128 -63.35 -18.95 -48.31
C ARG A 128 -63.10 -17.43 -48.16
N GLU A 129 -63.02 -16.72 -49.29
CA GLU A 129 -63.03 -15.25 -49.33
C GLU A 129 -64.34 -14.73 -48.70
N GLY A 130 -64.23 -14.17 -47.49
CA GLY A 130 -65.37 -13.63 -46.73
C GLY A 130 -65.21 -13.60 -45.21
N ALA A 131 -64.13 -14.16 -44.63
CA ALA A 131 -63.96 -14.31 -43.18
C ALA A 131 -62.76 -13.54 -42.58
N ILE A 132 -62.46 -12.32 -43.03
CA ILE A 132 -61.44 -11.47 -42.39
C ILE A 132 -62.13 -10.19 -41.91
N THR A 133 -62.36 -10.08 -40.60
CA THR A 133 -62.85 -8.85 -39.95
C THR A 133 -61.66 -8.00 -39.48
N ASN A 134 -61.84 -6.68 -39.45
CA ASN A 134 -60.83 -5.63 -39.18
C ASN A 134 -60.24 -5.61 -37.74
N LEU A 135 -60.31 -6.71 -36.99
CA LEU A 135 -59.82 -6.80 -35.61
C LEU A 135 -58.82 -7.97 -35.51
N ALA A 136 -57.66 -7.68 -34.95
CA ALA A 136 -56.39 -8.33 -35.21
C ALA A 136 -56.21 -9.81 -34.80
N PHE A 137 -57.25 -10.56 -34.40
CA PHE A 137 -57.03 -11.78 -33.62
C PHE A 137 -57.94 -13.00 -33.90
N VAL A 138 -58.90 -12.95 -34.85
CA VAL A 138 -59.77 -14.10 -35.16
C VAL A 138 -59.94 -14.27 -36.67
N PHE A 139 -59.57 -15.43 -37.22
CA PHE A 139 -59.40 -15.57 -38.68
C PHE A 139 -60.37 -16.52 -39.40
N ALA A 140 -61.06 -17.45 -38.72
CA ALA A 140 -62.05 -18.30 -39.39
C ALA A 140 -62.94 -19.09 -38.43
N VAL A 141 -64.18 -19.33 -38.88
CA VAL A 141 -65.11 -20.32 -38.31
C VAL A 141 -65.29 -21.43 -39.33
N TYR A 142 -64.90 -22.66 -38.97
CA TYR A 142 -65.07 -23.83 -39.82
C TYR A 142 -66.21 -24.70 -39.30
N ASN A 143 -67.04 -25.24 -40.20
CA ASN A 143 -67.83 -26.43 -39.88
C ASN A 143 -66.85 -27.61 -39.83
N ASP A 144 -66.88 -28.35 -38.73
CA ASP A 144 -66.01 -29.49 -38.51
C ASP A 144 -66.29 -30.58 -39.56
N PRO A 145 -65.39 -30.84 -40.52
CA PRO A 145 -65.65 -31.81 -41.59
C PRO A 145 -65.53 -33.25 -41.10
N TYR A 146 -65.07 -33.48 -39.87
CA TYR A 146 -64.97 -34.80 -39.26
C TYR A 146 -65.37 -34.76 -37.78
N PRO A 147 -66.68 -34.84 -37.46
CA PRO A 147 -67.15 -34.81 -36.07
C PRO A 147 -66.49 -35.89 -35.19
N ASP A 148 -66.15 -37.04 -35.80
CA ASP A 148 -65.58 -38.20 -35.11
C ASP A 148 -64.08 -38.47 -35.39
N SER A 149 -63.39 -37.67 -36.21
CA SER A 149 -61.94 -37.83 -36.46
C SER A 149 -61.12 -36.68 -35.89
N VAL A 150 -60.82 -36.78 -34.61
CA VAL A 150 -59.45 -36.75 -34.08
C VAL A 150 -58.45 -35.84 -34.86
N LEU A 151 -58.54 -34.52 -34.68
CA LEU A 151 -57.35 -33.67 -34.56
C LEU A 151 -56.71 -33.92 -33.16
N SER A 152 -56.51 -35.17 -32.78
CA SER A 152 -55.67 -35.50 -31.62
C SER A 152 -54.29 -35.88 -32.13
N PRO A 153 -53.20 -35.29 -31.63
CA PRO A 153 -51.99 -36.06 -31.55
C PRO A 153 -52.30 -37.24 -30.61
N SER A 154 -52.36 -38.45 -31.16
CA SER A 154 -52.35 -39.66 -30.32
C SER A 154 -51.11 -39.62 -29.43
N THR A 155 -51.21 -40.18 -28.22
CA THR A 155 -50.16 -40.25 -27.19
C THR A 155 -48.81 -40.82 -27.66
N ASP A 156 -48.73 -41.37 -28.86
CA ASP A 156 -47.49 -41.73 -29.56
C ASP A 156 -47.12 -40.71 -30.66
N GLY A 157 -46.39 -39.66 -30.27
CA GLY A 157 -45.40 -38.97 -31.11
C GLY A 157 -45.82 -38.24 -32.40
N ALA A 158 -47.10 -38.04 -32.69
CA ALA A 158 -47.53 -37.34 -33.91
C ALA A 158 -47.42 -35.81 -33.78
N THR A 159 -46.70 -35.13 -34.71
CA THR A 159 -46.53 -33.67 -34.69
C THR A 159 -47.52 -32.99 -35.64
N VAL A 160 -48.45 -32.18 -35.13
CA VAL A 160 -49.26 -31.29 -35.98
C VAL A 160 -48.43 -30.05 -36.29
N ARG A 161 -47.99 -29.91 -37.55
CA ARG A 161 -47.33 -28.69 -38.04
C ARG A 161 -48.25 -27.94 -39.00
N LEU A 162 -48.50 -26.69 -38.67
CA LEU A 162 -49.14 -25.74 -39.58
C LEU A 162 -48.05 -24.99 -40.32
N ARG A 163 -48.11 -25.00 -41.66
CA ARG A 163 -47.21 -24.19 -42.47
C ARG A 163 -47.99 -23.06 -43.12
N TRP A 164 -47.61 -21.83 -42.81
CA TRP A 164 -48.09 -20.61 -43.43
C TRP A 164 -47.07 -20.09 -44.44
N ALA A 165 -47.45 -19.13 -45.28
CA ALA A 165 -46.51 -18.43 -46.15
C ALA A 165 -45.40 -17.67 -45.37
N VAL A 166 -45.61 -17.41 -44.08
CA VAL A 166 -44.77 -16.54 -43.23
C VAL A 166 -44.11 -17.28 -42.04
N GLY A 167 -44.35 -18.58 -41.86
CA GLY A 167 -43.77 -19.36 -40.75
C GLY A 167 -44.46 -20.70 -40.49
N SER A 168 -43.93 -21.50 -39.56
CA SER A 168 -44.54 -22.77 -39.15
C SER A 168 -44.70 -22.88 -37.63
N TYR A 169 -45.88 -23.29 -37.17
CA TYR A 169 -46.21 -23.46 -35.75
C TYR A 169 -46.46 -24.94 -35.44
N ALA A 170 -45.99 -25.38 -34.29
CA ALA A 170 -46.11 -26.75 -33.82
C ALA A 170 -46.95 -26.80 -32.54
N PHE A 171 -47.70 -27.89 -32.38
CA PHE A 171 -48.58 -28.13 -31.25
C PHE A 171 -48.20 -29.49 -30.67
N TYR A 172 -47.50 -29.48 -29.54
CA TYR A 172 -47.00 -30.72 -28.92
C TYR A 172 -47.88 -31.18 -27.75
N THR A 173 -48.63 -30.28 -27.13
CA THR A 173 -49.58 -30.60 -26.06
C THR A 173 -50.92 -31.10 -26.59
N PRO A 174 -51.53 -32.13 -25.97
CA PRO A 174 -52.87 -32.58 -26.34
C PRO A 174 -53.93 -31.51 -26.00
N PRO A 175 -55.10 -31.52 -26.68
CA PRO A 175 -56.20 -30.59 -26.38
C PRO A 175 -56.59 -30.66 -24.90
N GLN A 176 -56.67 -29.50 -24.24
CA GLN A 176 -57.07 -29.39 -22.83
C GLN A 176 -58.53 -28.98 -22.71
N LEU A 177 -59.21 -29.55 -21.70
CA LEU A 177 -60.53 -29.11 -21.29
C LEU A 177 -60.36 -27.96 -20.28
N MET A 178 -60.71 -26.73 -20.67
CA MET A 178 -60.69 -25.56 -19.78
C MET A 178 -62.10 -25.23 -19.31
N VAL A 179 -62.28 -24.93 -18.01
CA VAL A 179 -63.54 -24.37 -17.48
C VAL A 179 -63.72 -22.98 -18.07
N ASN A 180 -64.92 -22.68 -18.58
CA ASN A 180 -65.23 -21.35 -19.10
C ASN A 180 -65.45 -20.36 -17.94
N PRO A 181 -64.56 -19.37 -17.73
CA PRO A 181 -64.72 -18.38 -16.66
C PRO A 181 -65.87 -17.40 -16.93
N SER A 182 -66.37 -17.37 -18.17
CA SER A 182 -67.55 -16.61 -18.61
C SER A 182 -68.84 -17.42 -18.49
N TYR A 183 -68.83 -18.58 -17.83
CA TYR A 183 -70.09 -19.28 -17.54
C TYR A 183 -70.88 -18.45 -16.50
N PRO A 184 -72.22 -18.37 -16.58
CA PRO A 184 -73.00 -17.54 -15.68
C PRO A 184 -72.75 -17.91 -14.21
N ILE A 185 -72.29 -16.96 -13.39
CA ILE A 185 -72.28 -17.15 -11.93
C ILE A 185 -73.74 -17.22 -11.51
N LEU A 186 -74.19 -18.41 -11.09
CA LEU A 186 -75.55 -18.59 -10.63
C LEU A 186 -75.72 -17.79 -9.32
N PRO A 187 -76.76 -16.93 -9.19
CA PRO A 187 -76.99 -16.15 -7.98
C PRO A 187 -77.18 -16.98 -6.70
N GLU A 188 -77.44 -18.28 -6.82
CA GLU A 188 -77.49 -19.21 -5.69
C GLU A 188 -76.10 -19.56 -5.12
N ASN A 189 -75.03 -19.29 -5.87
CA ASN A 189 -73.65 -19.57 -5.48
C ASN A 189 -72.91 -18.36 -4.92
N VAL A 190 -73.53 -17.17 -4.88
CA VAL A 190 -72.94 -15.98 -4.25
C VAL A 190 -73.63 -15.74 -2.93
N GLN A 191 -72.87 -15.66 -1.84
CA GLN A 191 -73.42 -15.46 -0.50
C GLN A 191 -72.68 -14.37 0.27
N LEU A 192 -73.44 -13.54 0.99
CA LEU A 192 -72.94 -12.68 2.06
C LEU A 192 -73.10 -13.44 3.39
N SER A 193 -72.05 -13.50 4.19
CA SER A 193 -72.03 -14.16 5.49
C SER A 193 -71.62 -13.16 6.55
N VAL A 194 -72.31 -13.17 7.69
CA VAL A 194 -71.99 -12.33 8.85
C VAL A 194 -71.67 -13.24 10.02
N PHE A 195 -70.46 -13.10 10.55
CA PHE A 195 -69.97 -13.88 11.67
C PHE A 195 -69.78 -12.97 12.89
N ASP A 196 -70.48 -13.30 13.98
CA ASP A 196 -70.47 -12.54 15.23
C ASP A 196 -69.54 -13.14 16.31
N GLY A 197 -68.77 -14.18 15.97
CA GLY A 197 -67.91 -14.91 16.89
C GLY A 197 -68.51 -16.18 17.48
N LYS A 198 -69.83 -16.39 17.37
CA LYS A 198 -70.51 -17.63 17.78
C LYS A 198 -71.27 -18.29 16.63
N GLU A 199 -72.05 -17.51 15.89
CA GLU A 199 -72.88 -18.00 14.79
C GLU A 199 -72.53 -17.29 13.47
N CYS A 200 -72.71 -18.01 12.36
CA CYS A 200 -72.51 -17.49 11.01
C CYS A 200 -73.87 -17.47 10.30
N GLN A 201 -74.40 -16.28 10.04
CA GLN A 201 -75.64 -16.09 9.29
C GLN A 201 -75.31 -15.88 7.81
N VAL A 202 -75.96 -16.65 6.94
CA VAL A 202 -75.67 -16.68 5.49
C VAL A 202 -76.88 -16.16 4.71
N PHE A 203 -76.62 -15.23 3.79
CA PHE A 203 -77.60 -14.57 2.94
C PHE A 203 -77.22 -14.79 1.48
N LEU A 204 -78.01 -15.56 0.75
CA LEU A 204 -77.75 -15.89 -0.66
C LEU A 204 -78.16 -14.72 -1.57
N ALA A 205 -77.39 -14.46 -2.62
CA ALA A 205 -77.67 -13.35 -3.53
C ALA A 205 -79.02 -13.51 -4.24
N LYS A 206 -79.44 -14.74 -4.58
CA LYS A 206 -80.75 -15.02 -5.19
C LYS A 206 -81.95 -14.46 -4.39
N ASP A 207 -81.81 -14.35 -3.07
CA ASP A 207 -82.90 -13.97 -2.16
C ASP A 207 -82.78 -12.50 -1.69
N HIS A 208 -81.57 -11.91 -1.78
CA HIS A 208 -81.24 -10.62 -1.15
C HIS A 208 -80.61 -9.58 -2.10
N VAL A 209 -80.65 -9.83 -3.41
CA VAL A 209 -80.20 -8.90 -4.47
C VAL A 209 -81.32 -8.76 -5.51
N ASP A 210 -81.91 -7.57 -5.63
CA ASP A 210 -82.97 -7.25 -6.60
C ASP A 210 -82.76 -5.84 -7.21
N PRO A 211 -82.68 -5.71 -8.55
CA PRO A 211 -82.69 -6.77 -9.55
C PRO A 211 -81.40 -7.59 -9.53
N LEU A 212 -81.52 -8.90 -9.76
CA LEU A 212 -80.36 -9.76 -10.01
C LEU A 212 -79.60 -9.27 -11.25
N PRO A 213 -78.26 -9.11 -11.17
CA PRO A 213 -77.49 -8.61 -12.30
C PRO A 213 -77.58 -9.57 -13.49
N PRO A 214 -77.78 -9.07 -14.72
CA PRO A 214 -77.63 -9.90 -15.91
C PRO A 214 -76.18 -10.37 -16.00
N PHE A 215 -75.96 -11.53 -16.59
CA PHE A 215 -74.62 -12.01 -16.87
C PHE A 215 -73.86 -11.03 -17.77
N ASP A 216 -72.67 -10.58 -17.33
CA ASP A 216 -71.79 -9.71 -18.09
C ASP A 216 -70.32 -10.10 -17.84
N VAL A 217 -69.61 -10.35 -18.94
CA VAL A 217 -68.18 -10.67 -18.97
C VAL A 217 -67.31 -9.54 -18.40
N ASN A 218 -67.79 -8.30 -18.40
CA ASN A 218 -67.13 -7.15 -17.79
C ASN A 218 -67.41 -7.00 -16.29
N GLY A 219 -68.11 -7.96 -15.70
CA GLY A 219 -68.35 -8.12 -14.26
C GLY A 219 -69.78 -7.86 -13.83
N MET A 220 -70.25 -8.65 -12.87
CA MET A 220 -71.62 -8.63 -12.35
C MET A 220 -71.67 -7.87 -11.02
N ILE A 221 -72.63 -6.95 -10.88
CA ILE A 221 -72.78 -6.13 -9.67
C ILE A 221 -73.84 -6.75 -8.76
N PHE A 222 -73.42 -7.24 -7.59
CA PHE A 222 -74.29 -7.73 -6.53
C PHE A 222 -74.46 -6.62 -5.49
N ASP A 223 -75.71 -6.17 -5.31
CA ASP A 223 -76.08 -5.16 -4.32
C ASP A 223 -76.92 -5.81 -3.23
N PHE A 224 -76.24 -6.26 -2.16
CA PHE A 224 -76.89 -6.94 -1.05
C PHE A 224 -77.59 -5.92 -0.16
N ASN A 225 -78.88 -6.13 0.07
CA ASN A 225 -79.66 -5.38 1.05
C ASN A 225 -80.28 -6.37 2.04
N VAL A 226 -79.66 -6.51 3.21
CA VAL A 226 -80.04 -7.49 4.24
C VAL A 226 -80.42 -6.75 5.50
N SER A 227 -81.65 -6.97 6.00
CA SER A 227 -82.15 -6.39 7.25
C SER A 227 -82.34 -7.46 8.34
N ASP A 228 -82.53 -7.01 9.57
CA ASP A 228 -82.92 -7.85 10.72
C ASP A 228 -81.91 -8.95 11.11
N ILE A 229 -80.62 -8.71 10.84
CA ILE A 229 -79.54 -9.64 11.20
C ILE A 229 -79.38 -9.60 12.72
N ARG A 230 -79.67 -10.73 13.37
CA ARG A 230 -79.64 -10.84 14.84
C ARG A 230 -78.22 -11.08 15.33
N ILE A 231 -77.67 -10.18 16.11
CA ILE A 231 -76.37 -10.37 16.77
C ILE A 231 -76.64 -10.79 18.22
N GLY A 232 -76.50 -12.09 18.49
CA GLY A 232 -76.79 -12.70 19.78
C GLY A 232 -75.52 -12.91 20.60
N LYS A 233 -75.14 -11.93 21.43
CA LYS A 233 -73.97 -12.06 22.32
C LYS A 233 -74.28 -11.59 23.74
N ASP A 234 -73.67 -12.26 24.72
CA ASP A 234 -73.49 -11.67 26.05
C ASP A 234 -72.54 -10.49 25.92
N TRP A 235 -73.13 -9.29 25.82
CA TRP A 235 -72.42 -8.01 25.85
C TRP A 235 -71.85 -7.80 27.26
N GLY A 236 -70.75 -8.49 27.57
CA GLY A 236 -70.01 -8.37 28.83
C GLY A 236 -69.36 -6.99 28.99
N ALA A 237 -68.31 -6.90 29.82
CA ALA A 237 -67.68 -5.63 30.19
C ALA A 237 -66.90 -4.90 29.07
N LEU A 238 -66.75 -5.49 27.88
CA LEU A 238 -66.02 -4.88 26.76
C LEU A 238 -66.94 -4.00 25.91
N PRO A 239 -66.57 -2.72 25.64
CA PRO A 239 -67.46 -1.76 24.99
C PRO A 239 -67.56 -1.94 23.47
N SER A 240 -66.71 -2.74 22.82
CA SER A 240 -66.67 -2.92 21.36
C SER A 240 -66.47 -4.38 20.94
N HIS A 241 -67.09 -4.78 19.84
CA HIS A 241 -67.01 -6.12 19.25
C HIS A 241 -66.93 -6.05 17.72
N ASP A 242 -65.94 -6.71 17.13
CA ASP A 242 -65.77 -6.69 15.67
C ASP A 242 -66.56 -7.82 15.01
N LEU A 243 -67.47 -7.46 14.11
CA LEU A 243 -68.20 -8.39 13.25
C LEU A 243 -67.37 -8.66 11.99
N VAL A 244 -67.31 -9.92 11.56
CA VAL A 244 -66.65 -10.30 10.31
C VAL A 244 -67.70 -10.52 9.24
N LEU A 245 -67.69 -9.67 8.22
CA LEU A 245 -68.51 -9.82 7.03
C LEU A 245 -67.68 -10.52 5.96
N THR A 246 -68.25 -11.50 5.29
CA THR A 246 -67.58 -12.21 4.21
C THR A 246 -68.51 -12.37 3.02
N VAL A 247 -68.06 -12.00 1.81
CA VAL A 247 -68.73 -12.44 0.58
C VAL A 247 -67.96 -13.62 0.00
N ARG A 248 -68.65 -14.71 -0.32
CA ARG A 248 -68.06 -15.94 -0.89
C ARG A 248 -68.79 -16.37 -2.16
N ILE A 249 -68.05 -17.04 -3.05
CA ILE A 249 -68.60 -17.75 -4.20
C ILE A 249 -68.42 -19.26 -3.92
N SER A 250 -69.50 -20.05 -3.92
CA SER A 250 -69.52 -21.43 -3.43
C SER A 250 -69.22 -22.52 -4.48
N GLU A 251 -68.94 -22.16 -5.74
CA GLU A 251 -68.55 -23.12 -6.78
C GLU A 251 -67.03 -23.28 -6.90
N GLY A 252 -66.51 -24.42 -6.42
CA GLY A 252 -65.22 -25.00 -6.82
C GLY A 252 -63.92 -24.31 -6.36
N ASN A 253 -63.93 -23.02 -6.03
CA ASN A 253 -62.75 -22.26 -5.55
C ASN A 253 -63.10 -21.44 -4.30
N SER A 254 -62.14 -21.33 -3.37
CA SER A 254 -62.28 -20.68 -2.06
C SER A 254 -62.30 -19.14 -2.12
N ASP A 255 -63.00 -18.57 -3.10
CA ASP A 255 -62.99 -17.14 -3.40
C ASP A 255 -63.83 -16.38 -2.38
N ARG A 256 -63.15 -15.57 -1.57
CA ARG A 256 -63.80 -14.76 -0.54
C ARG A 256 -63.15 -13.41 -0.32
N MET A 257 -63.97 -12.46 0.11
CA MET A 257 -63.57 -11.13 0.56
C MET A 257 -64.14 -10.88 1.95
N GLU A 258 -63.30 -10.40 2.88
CA GLU A 258 -63.65 -10.21 4.29
C GLU A 258 -63.56 -8.73 4.70
N TRP A 259 -64.44 -8.29 5.61
CA TRP A 259 -64.45 -6.97 6.21
C TRP A 259 -64.70 -7.06 7.71
N GLY A 260 -64.00 -6.24 8.49
CA GLY A 260 -64.24 -6.04 9.91
C GLY A 260 -65.15 -4.84 10.16
N ILE A 261 -66.14 -5.00 11.04
CA ILE A 261 -67.06 -3.93 11.42
C ILE A 261 -67.15 -3.84 12.95
N PRO A 262 -66.62 -2.78 13.56
CA PRO A 262 -66.70 -2.59 15.00
C PRO A 262 -68.12 -2.18 15.40
N LEU A 263 -68.71 -2.93 16.31
CA LEU A 263 -70.00 -2.63 16.94
C LEU A 263 -69.73 -2.27 18.41
N THR A 264 -69.97 -1.01 18.76
CA THR A 264 -69.69 -0.45 20.09
C THR A 264 -70.99 -0.23 20.86
N ARG A 265 -71.06 -0.69 22.11
CA ARG A 265 -72.19 -0.46 23.01
C ARG A 265 -71.87 0.66 24.00
N ASN A 266 -72.59 1.78 23.90
CA ASN A 266 -72.47 2.87 24.86
C ASN A 266 -73.42 2.64 26.04
N VAL A 267 -72.87 2.18 27.17
CA VAL A 267 -73.63 1.96 28.41
C VAL A 267 -73.58 3.22 29.28
N SER A 268 -74.74 3.77 29.64
CA SER A 268 -74.83 4.84 30.64
C SER A 268 -74.79 4.26 32.06
N ASN A 269 -73.63 3.82 32.54
CA ASN A 269 -73.44 3.56 33.96
C ASN A 269 -72.66 4.73 34.62
N ALA A 270 -72.62 4.77 35.95
CA ALA A 270 -71.87 5.80 36.68
C ALA A 270 -70.34 5.62 36.61
N LYS A 271 -69.86 4.52 35.97
CA LYS A 271 -68.45 4.20 35.74
C LYS A 271 -67.98 4.86 34.44
N ASN A 272 -66.68 5.05 34.28
CA ASN A 272 -66.06 5.74 33.13
C ASN A 272 -66.39 7.24 32.98
N ILE A 273 -66.87 7.91 34.03
CA ILE A 273 -67.04 9.37 34.01
C ILE A 273 -65.72 10.05 34.37
N ILE A 274 -65.14 10.79 33.43
CA ILE A 274 -63.94 11.58 33.68
C ILE A 274 -64.30 12.86 34.46
N ARG A 275 -63.79 12.95 35.69
CA ARG A 275 -63.95 14.12 36.56
C ARG A 275 -62.62 14.82 36.74
N ILE A 276 -62.56 16.11 36.43
CA ILE A 276 -61.40 16.95 36.74
C ILE A 276 -61.72 17.69 38.03
N LYS A 277 -60.87 17.52 39.04
CA LYS A 277 -61.05 18.07 40.39
C LYS A 277 -59.85 18.92 40.80
N ASN A 278 -60.15 19.95 41.59
CA ASN A 278 -59.16 20.84 42.19
C ASN A 278 -59.26 20.74 43.71
N THR A 279 -58.13 20.57 44.38
CA THR A 279 -58.06 20.53 45.86
C THR A 279 -57.85 21.93 46.44
N ALA A 280 -58.13 22.10 47.75
CA ALA A 280 -57.73 23.30 48.48
C ALA A 280 -56.21 23.53 48.46
N GLY A 281 -55.43 22.44 48.41
CA GLY A 281 -53.97 22.46 48.22
C GLY A 281 -53.54 22.85 46.81
N LYS A 282 -54.47 23.20 45.90
CA LYS A 282 -54.22 23.58 44.50
C LYS A 282 -53.67 22.47 43.60
N ALA A 283 -53.60 21.23 44.09
CA ALA A 283 -53.41 20.05 43.24
C ALA A 283 -54.65 19.84 42.36
N GLN A 284 -54.44 19.55 41.09
CA GLN A 284 -55.45 19.24 40.08
C GLN A 284 -55.26 17.80 39.65
N TYR A 285 -56.34 17.03 39.60
CA TYR A 285 -56.29 15.64 39.20
C TYR A 285 -57.52 15.25 38.39
N MET A 286 -57.32 14.24 37.55
CA MET A 286 -58.35 13.52 36.86
C MET A 286 -58.74 12.30 37.69
N GLU A 287 -60.03 12.15 37.97
CA GLU A 287 -60.61 10.99 38.63
C GLU A 287 -61.43 10.21 37.60
N VAL A 288 -61.07 8.93 37.43
CA VAL A 288 -61.78 7.96 36.60
C VAL A 288 -61.95 6.70 37.45
N ASP A 289 -63.19 6.39 37.80
CA ASP A 289 -63.53 5.33 38.77
C ASP A 289 -62.73 5.46 40.09
N ALA A 290 -61.88 4.47 40.41
CA ALA A 290 -61.03 4.49 41.61
C ALA A 290 -59.66 5.17 41.40
N TYR A 291 -59.32 5.55 40.17
CA TYR A 291 -58.00 6.11 39.85
C TYR A 291 -58.00 7.62 39.94
N ARG A 292 -56.93 8.18 40.52
CA ARG A 292 -56.65 9.61 40.51
C ARG A 292 -55.29 9.87 39.90
N THR A 293 -55.29 10.55 38.75
CA THR A 293 -54.08 10.92 38.01
C THR A 293 -53.84 12.42 38.17
N ARG A 294 -52.68 12.81 38.69
CA ARG A 294 -52.31 14.22 38.83
C ARG A 294 -52.15 14.86 37.43
N LEU A 295 -52.70 16.06 37.24
CA LEU A 295 -52.60 16.80 35.98
C LEU A 295 -51.60 17.96 36.05
N ASN A 296 -51.45 18.60 37.21
CA ASN A 296 -50.56 19.74 37.41
C ASN A 296 -49.38 19.42 38.34
N THR A 297 -48.51 20.40 38.57
CA THR A 297 -47.45 20.33 39.58
C THR A 297 -47.33 21.70 40.26
N LEU A 298 -47.03 21.72 41.56
CA LEU A 298 -46.72 22.94 42.30
C LEU A 298 -45.22 23.18 42.45
N PHE A 299 -44.39 22.31 41.88
CA PHE A 299 -42.94 22.38 41.87
C PHE A 299 -42.42 23.79 41.59
N ALA A 300 -42.87 24.44 40.51
CA ALA A 300 -42.40 25.78 40.14
C ALA A 300 -42.61 26.84 41.23
N ARG A 301 -43.64 26.72 42.07
CA ARG A 301 -43.88 27.68 43.16
C ARG A 301 -42.88 27.52 44.30
N GLN A 302 -42.50 26.28 44.59
CA GLN A 302 -41.50 25.96 45.61
C GLN A 302 -40.07 26.16 45.07
N LEU A 303 -39.90 26.07 43.74
CA LEU A 303 -38.63 26.28 43.06
C LEU A 303 -38.13 27.72 43.17
N VAL A 304 -39.00 28.73 43.25
CA VAL A 304 -38.61 30.15 43.33
C VAL A 304 -37.68 30.41 44.53
N GLU A 305 -37.96 29.78 45.68
CA GLU A 305 -37.14 29.91 46.89
C GLU A 305 -35.76 29.28 46.70
N ARG A 306 -35.70 28.11 46.04
CA ARG A 306 -34.44 27.41 45.71
C ARG A 306 -33.63 28.17 44.66
N ALA A 307 -34.29 28.77 43.68
CA ALA A 307 -33.65 29.52 42.61
C ALA A 307 -32.96 30.79 43.11
N ALA A 308 -33.46 31.42 44.18
CA ALA A 308 -32.82 32.56 44.82
C ALA A 308 -31.43 32.23 45.41
N ALA A 309 -31.18 30.96 45.75
CA ALA A 309 -29.89 30.48 46.28
C ALA A 309 -28.87 30.10 45.19
N GLY A 310 -29.27 30.10 43.91
CA GLY A 310 -28.40 29.78 42.78
C GLY A 310 -28.59 28.37 42.20
N ILE A 311 -27.95 28.12 41.06
CA ILE A 311 -28.18 26.93 40.22
C ILE A 311 -27.78 25.61 40.91
N ASP A 312 -26.74 25.64 41.76
CA ASP A 312 -26.33 24.48 42.56
C ASP A 312 -27.48 23.95 43.43
N THR A 313 -28.30 24.86 43.96
CA THR A 313 -29.45 24.53 44.79
C THR A 313 -30.62 24.04 43.94
N ILE A 314 -30.87 24.67 42.78
CA ILE A 314 -31.91 24.25 41.82
C ILE A 314 -31.71 22.79 41.42
N LEU A 315 -30.49 22.42 41.01
CA LEU A 315 -30.18 21.09 40.50
C LEU A 315 -29.80 20.09 41.61
N SER A 316 -29.93 20.47 42.88
CA SER A 316 -29.64 19.57 43.98
C SER A 316 -30.66 18.45 44.10
N TYR A 317 -30.25 17.33 44.68
CA TYR A 317 -31.16 16.23 45.01
C TYR A 317 -32.25 16.63 46.01
N GLU A 318 -31.99 17.53 46.97
CA GLU A 318 -33.02 18.04 47.90
C GLU A 318 -34.18 18.71 47.13
N THR A 319 -33.89 19.41 46.04
CA THR A 319 -34.92 20.04 45.20
C THR A 319 -35.78 18.99 44.50
N GLN A 320 -35.22 17.82 44.17
CA GLN A 320 -35.95 16.69 43.58
C GLN A 320 -36.81 15.94 44.61
N GLU A 321 -36.65 16.21 45.91
CA GLU A 321 -37.49 15.69 46.99
C GLU A 321 -38.60 16.66 47.41
N ILE A 322 -38.79 17.76 46.66
CA ILE A 322 -39.89 18.70 46.87
C ILE A 322 -41.22 17.94 46.87
N GLN A 323 -42.00 18.22 47.91
CA GLN A 323 -43.25 17.55 48.22
C GLN A 323 -44.42 18.20 47.49
N GLU A 324 -45.34 17.38 47.01
CA GLU A 324 -46.56 17.73 46.29
C GLU A 324 -47.80 17.27 47.08
N PRO A 325 -48.90 18.06 47.12
CA PRO A 325 -50.09 17.71 47.91
C PRO A 325 -50.82 16.46 47.40
N GLN A 326 -51.33 15.63 48.30
CA GLN A 326 -52.12 14.44 47.93
C GLN A 326 -53.34 14.76 47.04
N LEU A 327 -53.82 13.76 46.30
CA LEU A 327 -54.88 13.91 45.31
C LEU A 327 -56.28 13.77 45.93
N GLY A 328 -56.76 14.80 46.63
CA GLY A 328 -58.08 14.83 47.26
C GLY A 328 -58.13 14.12 48.61
N GLU A 329 -59.33 13.77 49.09
CA GLU A 329 -59.50 13.01 50.34
C GLU A 329 -59.07 11.54 50.15
N GLY A 330 -58.30 11.01 51.10
CA GLY A 330 -57.69 9.69 51.05
C GLY A 330 -56.52 9.61 52.02
N PHE A 331 -55.84 8.48 52.04
CA PHE A 331 -54.71 8.20 52.93
C PHE A 331 -53.66 7.33 52.21
N PHE A 332 -52.46 7.25 52.77
CA PHE A 332 -51.41 6.36 52.26
C PHE A 332 -51.35 5.08 53.10
N VAL A 333 -51.10 3.96 52.44
CA VAL A 333 -50.86 2.67 53.09
C VAL A 333 -49.58 2.06 52.54
N THR A 334 -48.71 1.60 53.44
CA THR A 334 -47.54 0.81 53.07
C THR A 334 -47.83 -0.66 53.35
N LEU A 335 -47.73 -1.47 52.31
CA LEU A 335 -47.89 -2.91 52.32
C LEU A 335 -46.51 -3.54 52.19
N ASN A 336 -46.04 -4.18 53.25
CA ASN A 336 -44.82 -4.97 53.20
C ASN A 336 -45.18 -6.38 52.74
N LEU A 337 -44.92 -6.69 51.47
CA LEU A 337 -45.22 -8.01 50.91
C LEU A 337 -44.15 -9.04 51.34
N PRO A 338 -44.55 -10.29 51.62
CA PRO A 338 -43.64 -11.32 52.12
C PRO A 338 -42.59 -11.71 51.08
N VAL A 339 -41.51 -12.34 51.54
CA VAL A 339 -40.58 -13.07 50.67
C VAL A 339 -41.34 -14.19 49.95
N TYR A 340 -41.02 -14.42 48.68
CA TYR A 340 -41.66 -15.43 47.85
C TYR A 340 -41.52 -16.84 48.45
N ASP A 341 -42.66 -17.52 48.61
CA ASP A 341 -42.77 -18.93 49.01
C ASP A 341 -43.68 -19.66 48.02
N GLN A 342 -43.09 -20.55 47.23
CA GLN A 342 -43.79 -21.31 46.19
C GLN A 342 -45.01 -22.08 46.74
N ALA A 343 -44.95 -22.59 47.98
CA ALA A 343 -46.05 -23.35 48.56
C ALA A 343 -47.28 -22.49 48.88
N GLN A 344 -47.09 -21.19 49.11
CA GLN A 344 -48.15 -20.25 49.50
C GLN A 344 -48.59 -19.35 48.33
N HIS A 345 -47.66 -18.96 47.46
CA HIS A 345 -47.89 -17.98 46.39
C HIS A 345 -48.10 -18.60 45.01
N GLY A 346 -47.78 -19.88 44.84
CA GLY A 346 -47.80 -20.58 43.55
C GLY A 346 -46.45 -20.57 42.85
N ASP A 347 -46.43 -21.02 41.59
CA ASP A 347 -45.23 -21.14 40.76
C ASP A 347 -44.77 -19.81 40.13
N GLU A 348 -45.63 -18.80 40.13
CA GLU A 348 -45.34 -17.48 39.57
C GLU A 348 -45.27 -16.43 40.69
N LYS A 349 -44.31 -15.52 40.57
CA LYS A 349 -43.98 -14.53 41.61
C LYS A 349 -44.84 -13.27 41.55
N TRP A 350 -45.72 -13.16 40.56
CA TRP A 350 -46.52 -11.96 40.39
C TRP A 350 -47.53 -11.83 41.52
N VAL A 351 -47.84 -10.59 41.86
CA VAL A 351 -48.84 -10.22 42.85
C VAL A 351 -49.63 -9.02 42.35
N ASN A 352 -50.94 -9.09 42.46
CA ASN A 352 -51.87 -8.02 42.09
C ASN A 352 -52.64 -7.56 43.32
N ILE A 353 -52.71 -6.26 43.53
CA ILE A 353 -53.42 -5.62 44.65
C ILE A 353 -54.59 -4.86 44.06
N TYR A 354 -55.79 -5.11 44.58
CA TYR A 354 -57.03 -4.48 44.09
C TYR A 354 -57.73 -3.71 45.21
N TYR A 355 -58.30 -2.56 44.86
CA TYR A 355 -59.37 -1.94 45.64
C TYR A 355 -60.66 -2.72 45.40
N GLN A 356 -61.17 -3.39 46.42
CA GLN A 356 -62.35 -4.24 46.33
C GLN A 356 -63.55 -3.59 47.05
N SER A 357 -64.75 -3.68 46.45
CA SER A 357 -65.96 -2.99 46.93
C SER A 357 -65.74 -1.49 47.12
N PHE A 358 -65.07 -0.85 46.17
CA PHE A 358 -64.69 0.55 46.21
C PHE A 358 -65.90 1.48 46.03
N ALA A 359 -66.74 1.27 45.01
CA ALA A 359 -67.93 2.10 44.73
C ALA A 359 -69.24 1.31 44.74
N GLU A 360 -69.20 0.04 44.32
CA GLU A 360 -70.33 -0.88 44.27
C GLU A 360 -69.99 -2.20 45.00
N VAL A 361 -70.98 -3.09 45.17
CA VAL A 361 -70.74 -4.44 45.70
C VAL A 361 -69.78 -5.19 44.77
N ASP A 362 -68.69 -5.73 45.32
CA ASP A 362 -67.74 -6.63 44.65
C ASP A 362 -67.08 -6.09 43.35
N ASP A 363 -67.08 -4.77 43.14
CA ASP A 363 -66.19 -4.18 42.13
C ASP A 363 -64.71 -4.35 42.55
N ASN A 364 -63.82 -4.45 41.57
CA ASN A 364 -62.38 -4.63 41.79
C ASN A 364 -61.62 -3.70 40.85
N TYR A 365 -60.80 -2.82 41.40
CA TYR A 365 -59.93 -1.92 40.63
C TYR A 365 -58.47 -2.26 40.93
N LEU A 366 -57.67 -2.56 39.91
CA LEU A 366 -56.25 -2.92 40.09
C LEU A 366 -55.46 -1.70 40.56
N ALA A 367 -55.06 -1.69 41.83
CA ALA A 367 -54.29 -0.60 42.43
C ALA A 367 -52.80 -0.70 42.08
N TRP A 368 -52.26 -1.92 42.08
CA TRP A 368 -50.84 -2.18 41.82
C TRP A 368 -50.60 -3.61 41.35
N SER A 369 -49.56 -3.81 40.54
CA SER A 369 -49.10 -5.10 40.06
C SER A 369 -47.57 -5.14 40.06
N GLY A 370 -46.98 -6.26 40.47
CA GLY A 370 -45.53 -6.44 40.50
C GLY A 370 -45.14 -7.87 40.88
N ASN A 371 -43.90 -8.07 41.33
CA ASN A 371 -43.36 -9.39 41.69
C ASN A 371 -42.83 -9.42 43.12
N LEU A 372 -42.92 -10.58 43.78
CA LEU A 372 -42.25 -10.86 45.06
C LEU A 372 -40.75 -11.13 44.86
N SER A 373 -39.94 -10.70 45.83
CA SER A 373 -38.51 -11.00 45.91
C SER A 373 -38.25 -12.36 46.59
N ASP A 374 -37.15 -13.02 46.20
CA ASP A 374 -36.69 -14.29 46.80
C ASP A 374 -35.93 -14.10 48.11
N GLN A 375 -35.45 -12.88 48.40
CA GLN A 375 -34.53 -12.61 49.51
C GLN A 375 -35.10 -11.59 50.49
N ASP A 376 -35.87 -10.62 50.00
CA ASP A 376 -36.28 -9.46 50.76
C ASP A 376 -37.81 -9.27 50.76
N ILE A 377 -38.30 -8.60 51.80
CA ILE A 377 -39.68 -8.10 51.85
C ILE A 377 -39.83 -6.99 50.81
N THR A 378 -40.94 -6.97 50.07
CA THR A 378 -41.19 -5.97 49.03
C THR A 378 -42.15 -4.88 49.55
N PRO A 379 -41.67 -3.67 49.90
CA PRO A 379 -42.54 -2.58 50.35
C PRO A 379 -43.29 -1.95 49.17
N VAL A 380 -44.59 -1.74 49.33
CA VAL A 380 -45.46 -1.08 48.34
C VAL A 380 -46.24 0.03 49.04
N GLU A 381 -46.00 1.28 48.67
CA GLU A 381 -46.76 2.43 49.15
C GLU A 381 -47.87 2.78 48.15
N LEU A 382 -49.12 2.82 48.62
CA LEU A 382 -50.30 3.11 47.81
C LEU A 382 -51.08 4.28 48.39
N PHE A 383 -51.52 5.18 47.51
CA PHE A 383 -52.55 6.17 47.85
C PHE A 383 -53.93 5.55 47.67
N VAL A 384 -54.71 5.46 48.75
CA VAL A 384 -56.08 4.96 48.72
C VAL A 384 -57.06 6.14 48.68
N PRO A 385 -57.76 6.36 47.55
CA PRO A 385 -58.67 7.49 47.42
C PRO A 385 -59.98 7.24 48.17
N CYS A 386 -60.50 8.27 48.85
CA CYS A 386 -61.83 8.28 49.42
C CYS A 386 -62.81 8.98 48.43
N PRO A 387 -63.85 8.29 47.92
CA PRO A 387 -64.85 8.89 47.03
C PRO A 387 -65.70 9.96 47.72
N ASP A 388 -66.23 10.94 46.98
CA ASP A 388 -67.06 12.02 47.55
C ASP A 388 -68.35 11.53 48.27
N ARG A 389 -68.82 10.33 47.92
CA ARG A 389 -70.00 9.68 48.54
C ARG A 389 -69.64 8.66 49.63
N GLY A 390 -68.35 8.55 49.98
CA GLY A 390 -67.79 7.42 50.72
C GLY A 390 -67.60 6.18 49.84
N TRP A 391 -66.91 5.16 50.38
CA TRP A 391 -66.87 3.83 49.73
C TRP A 391 -68.23 3.12 49.86
N PHE A 392 -68.38 1.98 49.18
CA PHE A 392 -69.59 1.16 49.27
C PHE A 392 -69.97 0.83 50.72
N VAL A 393 -68.97 0.50 51.55
CA VAL A 393 -69.12 0.50 53.02
C VAL A 393 -68.63 1.86 53.53
N PRO A 394 -69.49 2.70 54.14
CA PRO A 394 -69.19 4.12 54.38
C PRO A 394 -67.94 4.45 55.21
N SER A 395 -67.28 3.47 55.83
CA SER A 395 -66.09 3.68 56.68
C SER A 395 -64.97 2.67 56.46
N ASP A 396 -65.17 1.64 55.62
CA ASP A 396 -64.22 0.54 55.45
C ASP A 396 -63.91 0.31 53.97
N ILE A 397 -62.63 0.16 53.63
CA ILE A 397 -62.16 -0.28 52.31
C ILE A 397 -61.45 -1.64 52.43
N HIS A 398 -61.65 -2.49 51.44
CA HIS A 398 -60.99 -3.79 51.35
C HIS A 398 -59.89 -3.75 50.29
N LEU A 399 -58.69 -4.18 50.66
CA LEU A 399 -57.63 -4.49 49.70
C LEU A 399 -57.60 -6.00 49.47
N ARG A 400 -57.84 -6.40 48.23
CA ARG A 400 -57.67 -7.79 47.77
C ARG A 400 -56.24 -7.98 47.30
N ILE A 401 -55.60 -9.05 47.76
CA ILE A 401 -54.26 -9.44 47.30
C ILE A 401 -54.38 -10.77 46.58
N GLN A 402 -53.97 -10.79 45.32
CA GLN A 402 -53.99 -11.97 44.48
C GLN A 402 -52.56 -12.38 44.12
N TYR A 403 -52.23 -13.62 44.42
CA TYR A 403 -51.06 -14.34 43.93
C TYR A 403 -51.52 -15.37 42.88
N GLN A 404 -50.57 -16.07 42.26
CA GLN A 404 -50.90 -17.09 41.28
C GLN A 404 -51.61 -18.30 41.92
N GLY A 405 -51.13 -18.76 43.08
CA GLY A 405 -51.67 -19.93 43.80
C GLY A 405 -52.77 -19.62 44.80
N ALA A 406 -53.00 -18.35 45.15
CA ALA A 406 -53.94 -17.95 46.19
C ALA A 406 -54.57 -16.56 45.92
N ASP A 407 -55.83 -16.39 46.31
CA ASP A 407 -56.57 -15.13 46.14
C ASP A 407 -57.22 -14.72 47.47
N PHE A 408 -56.71 -13.67 48.09
CA PHE A 408 -57.14 -13.17 49.40
C PHE A 408 -58.06 -11.98 49.22
N ASN A 409 -59.38 -12.20 49.38
CA ASN A 409 -60.41 -11.25 48.99
C ASN A 409 -61.51 -11.13 50.06
N LYS A 410 -62.52 -10.31 49.82
CA LYS A 410 -63.63 -10.09 50.74
C LYS A 410 -64.55 -11.30 50.85
N VAL A 411 -64.76 -12.05 49.78
CA VAL A 411 -65.70 -13.18 49.72
C VAL A 411 -65.24 -14.34 50.62
N ASN A 412 -63.92 -14.53 50.76
CA ASN A 412 -63.33 -15.52 51.67
C ASN A 412 -62.89 -14.92 53.02
N ASP A 413 -63.29 -13.68 53.34
CA ASP A 413 -62.93 -12.96 54.57
C ASP A 413 -61.41 -12.82 54.83
N GLN A 414 -60.58 -12.83 53.76
CA GLN A 414 -59.11 -12.74 53.86
C GLN A 414 -58.51 -11.45 53.29
N SER A 415 -59.33 -10.53 52.77
CA SER A 415 -58.90 -9.16 52.39
C SER A 415 -58.33 -8.37 53.59
N ILE A 416 -57.55 -7.33 53.28
CA ILE A 416 -57.10 -6.35 54.28
C ILE A 416 -58.20 -5.30 54.44
N TRP A 417 -58.73 -5.16 55.64
CA TRP A 417 -59.75 -4.16 55.97
C TRP A 417 -59.07 -2.92 56.55
N ILE A 418 -59.43 -1.76 56.01
CA ILE A 418 -58.88 -0.49 56.47
C ILE A 418 -60.04 0.45 56.77
N GLY A 419 -60.15 0.85 58.04
CA GLY A 419 -61.09 1.85 58.49
C GLY A 419 -60.52 3.26 58.30
N TYR A 420 -61.30 4.17 57.75
CA TYR A 420 -60.91 5.57 57.58
C TYR A 420 -62.09 6.49 57.87
N VAL A 421 -61.89 7.42 58.80
CA VAL A 421 -62.86 8.47 59.10
C VAL A 421 -62.34 9.80 58.54
N PRO A 422 -62.99 10.37 57.51
CA PRO A 422 -62.63 11.69 56.98
C PRO A 422 -62.59 12.73 58.10
N ASN A 423 -61.57 13.58 58.11
CA ASN A 423 -61.33 14.66 59.10
C ASN A 423 -60.85 14.27 60.51
N VAL A 424 -60.86 12.99 60.87
CA VAL A 424 -60.24 12.49 62.13
C VAL A 424 -58.77 12.09 61.93
N ARG A 425 -58.36 11.80 60.68
CA ARG A 425 -56.99 11.43 60.27
C ARG A 425 -56.40 10.35 61.19
N ALA A 426 -57.16 9.28 61.37
CA ALA A 426 -56.70 8.06 62.01
C ALA A 426 -57.02 6.92 61.04
N VAL A 427 -55.99 6.21 60.61
CA VAL A 427 -56.12 4.98 59.81
C VAL A 427 -56.12 3.81 60.78
N ASP A 428 -57.30 3.27 61.08
CA ASP A 428 -57.42 2.08 61.90
C ASP A 428 -57.37 0.84 60.99
N ILE A 429 -56.26 0.11 61.06
CA ILE A 429 -56.14 -1.22 60.44
C ILE A 429 -56.83 -2.21 61.39
N ALA A 430 -58.15 -2.24 61.39
CA ALA A 430 -58.97 -3.08 62.24
C ALA A 430 -59.63 -4.21 61.45
N ARG A 431 -59.71 -5.40 62.05
CA ARG A 431 -60.59 -6.51 61.61
C ARG A 431 -61.84 -6.52 62.50
N PRO A 432 -62.96 -5.87 62.15
CA PRO A 432 -64.15 -5.92 62.97
C PRO A 432 -64.74 -7.34 62.94
N GLY A 433 -64.57 -8.12 64.02
CA GLY A 433 -65.24 -9.43 64.22
C GLY A 433 -64.37 -10.70 64.18
N LEU A 434 -63.06 -10.61 63.92
CA LEU A 434 -62.13 -11.76 63.91
C LEU A 434 -60.99 -11.57 64.93
N THR A 435 -60.74 -12.56 65.78
CA THR A 435 -59.74 -12.52 66.87
C THR A 435 -58.31 -12.88 66.45
N SER A 436 -58.09 -13.29 65.19
CA SER A 436 -56.77 -13.74 64.70
C SER A 436 -56.09 -12.71 63.79
N PRO A 437 -54.74 -12.55 63.81
CA PRO A 437 -53.99 -11.65 62.92
C PRO A 437 -54.01 -12.10 61.43
N LEU A 438 -53.71 -11.19 60.50
CA LEU A 438 -53.43 -11.53 59.09
C LEU A 438 -52.27 -12.51 59.04
N ALA A 439 -52.40 -13.58 58.25
CA ALA A 439 -51.32 -14.55 58.13
C ALA A 439 -50.13 -13.90 57.39
N PRO A 440 -48.88 -14.05 57.87
CA PRO A 440 -47.71 -13.36 57.30
C PRO A 440 -47.45 -13.66 55.81
N HIS A 441 -47.98 -14.76 55.28
CA HIS A 441 -47.86 -15.13 53.87
C HIS A 441 -48.83 -14.36 52.94
N ILE A 442 -49.86 -13.70 53.50
CA ILE A 442 -50.78 -12.82 52.77
C ILE A 442 -50.16 -11.43 52.61
N VAL A 443 -49.64 -10.90 53.71
CA VAL A 443 -48.91 -9.62 53.78
C VAL A 443 -48.08 -9.67 55.06
N HIS A 444 -46.82 -9.25 55.00
CA HIS A 444 -45.92 -9.31 56.16
C HIS A 444 -46.32 -8.28 57.22
N SER A 445 -46.58 -7.04 56.81
CA SER A 445 -47.16 -6.00 57.66
C SER A 445 -47.85 -4.91 56.83
N VAL A 446 -48.78 -4.20 57.47
CA VAL A 446 -49.51 -3.08 56.89
C VAL A 446 -49.40 -1.90 57.83
N THR A 447 -49.05 -0.73 57.31
CA THR A 447 -48.96 0.52 58.08
C THR A 447 -49.69 1.64 57.35
N GLY A 448 -50.59 2.33 58.03
CA GLY A 448 -51.27 3.51 57.51
C GLY A 448 -50.46 4.78 57.82
N SER A 449 -50.48 5.73 56.90
CA SER A 449 -49.87 7.05 57.05
C SER A 449 -50.88 8.13 56.72
N ASP A 450 -51.00 9.13 57.60
CA ASP A 450 -51.78 10.35 57.38
C ASP A 450 -50.99 11.43 56.63
N SER A 451 -49.90 11.05 55.92
CA SER A 451 -49.11 11.98 55.12
C SER A 451 -50.00 12.68 54.10
N SER A 452 -49.98 14.02 54.10
CA SER A 452 -50.74 14.83 53.14
C SER A 452 -49.96 15.17 51.88
N THR A 453 -48.73 14.69 51.75
CA THR A 453 -47.83 15.01 50.64
C THR A 453 -47.02 13.81 50.15
N VAL A 454 -46.61 13.87 48.89
CA VAL A 454 -45.74 12.89 48.22
C VAL A 454 -44.61 13.61 47.50
N PRO A 455 -43.41 13.00 47.35
CA PRO A 455 -42.38 13.55 46.48
C PRO A 455 -42.89 13.78 45.04
N MET A 456 -42.24 14.66 44.29
CA MET A 456 -42.50 14.78 42.85
C MET A 456 -42.28 13.44 42.14
N ASP A 457 -43.02 13.23 41.05
CA ASP A 457 -43.09 11.97 40.33
C ASP A 457 -42.40 12.09 38.95
N PHE A 458 -41.37 11.27 38.73
CA PHE A 458 -40.59 11.21 37.49
C PHE A 458 -41.15 10.23 36.45
N SER A 459 -42.32 9.63 36.71
CA SER A 459 -43.11 8.82 35.76
C SER A 459 -44.52 9.39 35.55
N GLY A 460 -44.88 10.47 36.24
CA GLY A 460 -46.19 11.13 36.15
C GLY A 460 -46.36 12.03 34.92
N SER A 461 -47.48 12.74 34.84
CA SER A 461 -47.84 13.55 33.66
C SER A 461 -46.86 14.68 33.31
N ASN A 462 -46.03 15.12 34.27
CA ASN A 462 -45.02 16.17 34.07
C ASN A 462 -43.59 15.62 34.08
N ALA A 463 -43.41 14.29 34.03
CA ALA A 463 -42.12 13.61 34.08
C ALA A 463 -41.11 14.16 33.07
N LEU A 464 -41.53 14.35 31.82
CA LEU A 464 -40.67 14.86 30.75
C LEU A 464 -39.96 16.15 31.17
N TYR A 465 -40.67 17.12 31.75
CA TYR A 465 -40.10 18.39 32.17
C TYR A 465 -39.12 18.25 33.34
N PHE A 466 -39.38 17.31 34.25
CA PHE A 466 -38.44 17.02 35.34
C PHE A 466 -37.17 16.37 34.81
N TRP A 467 -37.27 15.41 33.89
CA TRP A 467 -36.11 14.83 33.20
C TRP A 467 -35.34 15.87 32.39
N GLU A 468 -36.03 16.77 31.68
CA GLU A 468 -35.43 17.88 30.96
C GLU A 468 -34.65 18.82 31.88
N LEU A 469 -35.21 19.17 33.04
CA LEU A 469 -34.56 20.07 33.99
C LEU A 469 -33.34 19.44 34.68
N PHE A 470 -33.49 18.21 35.19
CA PHE A 470 -32.50 17.61 36.07
C PHE A 470 -31.45 16.76 35.34
N TYR A 471 -31.77 16.20 34.17
CA TYR A 471 -30.86 15.35 33.42
C TYR A 471 -30.45 15.95 32.07
N TYR A 472 -31.39 16.20 31.17
CA TYR A 472 -31.05 16.60 29.80
C TYR A 472 -30.42 18.00 29.73
N THR A 473 -30.90 18.97 30.51
CA THR A 473 -30.33 20.33 30.52
C THR A 473 -28.88 20.33 31.01
N PRO A 474 -28.53 19.69 32.15
CA PRO A 474 -27.14 19.56 32.53
C PRO A 474 -26.28 18.80 31.52
N MET A 475 -26.78 17.70 30.97
CA MET A 475 -26.04 16.91 29.98
C MET A 475 -25.78 17.68 28.69
N MET A 476 -26.78 18.40 28.17
CA MET A 476 -26.65 19.25 26.99
C MET A 476 -25.67 20.41 27.25
N SER A 477 -25.75 21.04 28.42
CA SER A 477 -24.86 22.14 28.80
C SER A 477 -23.41 21.65 28.90
N ALA A 478 -23.18 20.54 29.60
CA ALA A 478 -21.87 19.91 29.69
C ALA A 478 -21.28 19.56 28.32
N GLN A 479 -22.10 18.95 27.44
CA GLN A 479 -21.68 18.61 26.08
C GLN A 479 -21.34 19.87 25.26
N ARG A 480 -22.14 20.93 25.37
CA ARG A 480 -21.90 22.18 24.67
C ARG A 480 -20.62 22.86 25.14
N PHE A 481 -20.38 22.92 26.46
CA PHE A 481 -19.13 23.43 27.00
C PHE A 481 -17.91 22.59 26.60
N LEU A 482 -18.07 21.27 26.51
CA LEU A 482 -17.01 20.39 26.01
C LEU A 482 -16.67 20.67 24.53
N GLN A 483 -17.67 20.84 23.67
CA GLN A 483 -17.48 21.22 22.26
C GLN A 483 -16.74 22.55 22.11
N GLU A 484 -17.04 23.51 22.98
CA GLU A 484 -16.38 24.83 23.03
C GLU A 484 -15.06 24.81 23.85
N GLN A 485 -14.58 23.63 24.26
CA GLN A 485 -13.36 23.41 25.05
C GLN A 485 -13.32 24.17 26.40
N GLN A 486 -14.48 24.55 26.93
CA GLN A 486 -14.62 25.16 28.26
C GLN A 486 -14.68 24.07 29.33
N PHE A 487 -13.56 23.37 29.50
CA PHE A 487 -13.53 22.12 30.25
C PHE A 487 -13.93 22.25 31.72
N THR A 488 -13.63 23.36 32.39
CA THR A 488 -14.02 23.59 33.80
C THR A 488 -15.52 23.69 33.97
N LEU A 489 -16.20 24.39 33.05
CA LEU A 489 -17.65 24.48 33.05
C LEU A 489 -18.27 23.13 32.67
N ALA A 490 -17.71 22.42 31.69
CA ALA A 490 -18.18 21.09 31.34
C ALA A 490 -18.12 20.12 32.53
N ASP A 491 -17.02 20.12 33.31
CA ASP A 491 -16.89 19.31 34.54
C ASP A 491 -17.94 19.68 35.58
N GLN A 492 -18.12 20.99 35.84
CA GLN A 492 -19.12 21.47 36.80
C GLN A 492 -20.53 21.01 36.42
N TRP A 493 -20.91 21.13 35.14
CA TRP A 493 -22.24 20.76 34.68
C TRP A 493 -22.47 19.24 34.66
N LEU A 494 -21.44 18.44 34.34
CA LEU A 494 -21.52 16.98 34.50
C LEU A 494 -21.73 16.58 35.95
N ARG A 495 -21.09 17.29 36.89
CA ARG A 495 -21.26 17.04 38.34
C ARG A 495 -22.67 17.32 38.85
N TYR A 496 -23.51 18.09 38.14
CA TYR A 496 -24.93 18.19 38.52
C TYR A 496 -25.71 16.89 38.26
N VAL A 497 -25.15 15.96 37.49
CA VAL A 497 -25.73 14.64 37.22
C VAL A 497 -24.97 13.55 37.98
N TRP A 498 -23.64 13.51 37.81
CA TRP A 498 -22.79 12.44 38.33
C TRP A 498 -21.45 12.97 38.84
N SER A 499 -21.07 12.55 40.05
CA SER A 499 -19.81 12.89 40.69
C SER A 499 -19.17 11.61 41.24
N PRO A 500 -18.04 11.14 40.68
CA PRO A 500 -17.36 9.95 41.18
C PRO A 500 -16.79 10.14 42.60
N SER A 501 -16.61 11.39 43.06
CA SER A 501 -16.13 11.70 44.41
C SER A 501 -17.25 11.86 45.45
N GLY A 502 -18.51 11.64 45.07
CA GLY A 502 -19.69 11.93 45.89
C GLY A 502 -20.02 13.43 45.92
N TYR A 503 -20.89 13.82 46.86
CA TYR A 503 -21.35 15.21 47.04
C TYR A 503 -21.08 15.73 48.44
N VAL A 504 -20.91 17.05 48.57
CA VAL A 504 -20.84 17.73 49.87
C VAL A 504 -22.09 18.58 50.04
N VAL A 505 -22.96 18.20 50.96
CA VAL A 505 -24.20 18.92 51.27
C VAL A 505 -24.07 19.53 52.65
N ARG A 506 -24.16 20.88 52.73
CA ARG A 506 -24.03 21.64 54.00
C ARG A 506 -22.77 21.30 54.80
N GLY A 507 -21.66 21.04 54.11
CA GLY A 507 -20.36 20.72 54.71
C GLY A 507 -20.17 19.25 55.12
N GLN A 508 -21.16 18.39 54.89
CA GLN A 508 -21.06 16.95 55.14
C GLN A 508 -20.95 16.17 53.82
N HIS A 509 -20.06 15.17 53.79
CA HIS A 509 -19.93 14.28 52.65
C HIS A 509 -21.10 13.29 52.63
N VAL A 510 -21.73 13.13 51.47
CA VAL A 510 -22.81 12.21 51.20
C VAL A 510 -22.33 11.23 50.13
N ASP A 511 -22.37 9.93 50.45
CA ASP A 511 -21.84 8.84 49.62
C ASP A 511 -22.77 8.46 48.44
N ARG A 512 -23.49 9.45 47.91
CA ARG A 512 -24.35 9.30 46.73
C ARG A 512 -23.54 9.67 45.50
N HIS A 513 -23.60 8.85 44.45
CA HIS A 513 -22.87 9.12 43.20
C HIS A 513 -23.71 9.85 42.14
N TRP A 514 -25.02 9.59 42.11
CA TRP A 514 -25.97 10.22 41.18
C TRP A 514 -26.72 11.35 41.87
N ASN A 515 -26.67 12.56 41.33
CA ASN A 515 -27.45 13.68 41.87
C ASN A 515 -28.86 13.73 41.27
N VAL A 516 -29.12 13.00 40.19
CA VAL A 516 -30.45 12.83 39.60
C VAL A 516 -31.13 11.61 40.24
N ARG A 517 -32.21 11.85 40.98
CA ARG A 517 -32.95 10.84 41.75
C ARG A 517 -33.43 9.64 40.92
N PRO A 518 -34.08 9.81 39.75
CA PRO A 518 -34.54 8.65 38.98
C PRO A 518 -33.41 7.82 38.36
N LEU A 519 -32.16 8.31 38.35
CA LEU A 519 -30.98 7.46 38.08
C LEU A 519 -30.60 6.66 39.33
N GLN A 520 -30.69 7.22 40.53
CA GLN A 520 -30.40 6.48 41.76
C GLN A 520 -31.41 5.35 42.01
N GLU A 521 -32.67 5.55 41.63
CA GLU A 521 -33.82 4.65 41.86
C GLU A 521 -34.16 3.73 40.67
N ASP A 522 -33.54 3.92 39.51
CA ASP A 522 -33.83 3.22 38.24
C ASP A 522 -35.32 3.30 37.84
N THR A 523 -35.83 4.53 37.74
CA THR A 523 -37.24 4.81 37.43
C THR A 523 -37.53 4.76 35.92
N SER A 524 -38.28 3.75 35.46
CA SER A 524 -38.85 3.73 34.10
C SER A 524 -39.94 4.78 33.93
N TRP A 525 -39.93 5.46 32.78
CA TRP A 525 -40.97 6.43 32.42
C TRP A 525 -41.46 6.28 30.97
N ASN A 526 -41.12 5.17 30.31
CA ASN A 526 -41.61 4.81 28.99
C ASN A 526 -41.81 3.29 28.86
N ASP A 527 -43.06 2.83 28.97
CA ASP A 527 -43.39 1.39 28.96
C ASP A 527 -43.44 0.76 27.56
N SER A 528 -43.17 1.53 26.49
CA SER A 528 -43.24 1.05 25.12
C SER A 528 -42.05 1.51 24.27
N PRO A 529 -40.81 1.19 24.68
CA PRO A 529 -39.60 1.71 24.06
C PRO A 529 -39.41 1.29 22.60
N LEU A 530 -39.99 0.16 22.19
CA LEU A 530 -39.81 -0.43 20.86
C LEU A 530 -40.91 -0.09 19.85
N LYS A 531 -41.80 0.87 20.16
CA LYS A 531 -42.80 1.37 19.18
C LYS A 531 -42.15 2.04 17.97
N ALA A 532 -40.97 2.64 18.19
CA ALA A 532 -40.12 3.22 17.17
C ALA A 532 -38.66 2.86 17.48
N VAL A 533 -37.78 2.98 16.49
CA VAL A 533 -36.33 2.79 16.69
C VAL A 533 -35.76 4.09 17.26
N ASP A 534 -35.88 4.26 18.58
CA ASP A 534 -35.44 5.44 19.31
C ASP A 534 -34.55 5.05 20.51
N PRO A 535 -33.25 5.40 20.50
CA PRO A 535 -32.35 5.08 21.60
C PRO A 535 -32.71 5.80 22.90
N ASP A 536 -33.33 6.99 22.82
CA ASP A 536 -33.81 7.68 24.00
C ASP A 536 -34.99 6.90 24.61
N ALA A 537 -35.96 6.46 23.81
CA ALA A 537 -37.06 5.64 24.31
C ALA A 537 -36.58 4.38 25.07
N VAL A 538 -35.53 3.71 24.59
CA VAL A 538 -34.90 2.57 25.29
C VAL A 538 -34.29 2.99 26.63
N ALA A 539 -33.58 4.13 26.66
CA ALA A 539 -32.99 4.69 27.88
C ALA A 539 -34.03 5.25 28.87
N GLN A 540 -35.20 5.68 28.39
CA GLN A 540 -36.33 6.10 29.22
C GLN A 540 -37.02 4.93 29.91
N ASN A 541 -37.02 3.75 29.27
CA ASN A 541 -37.50 2.51 29.88
C ASN A 541 -36.51 1.96 30.92
N ASP A 542 -35.20 2.07 30.66
CA ASP A 542 -34.14 1.68 31.60
C ASP A 542 -33.06 2.77 31.72
N PRO A 543 -33.09 3.58 32.79
CA PRO A 543 -32.15 4.68 33.00
C PRO A 543 -30.68 4.27 33.15
N MET A 544 -30.35 2.98 33.23
CA MET A 544 -28.96 2.52 33.17
C MET A 544 -28.23 3.03 31.92
N HIS A 545 -28.94 3.17 30.79
CA HIS A 545 -28.35 3.70 29.56
C HIS A 545 -27.98 5.19 29.71
N TYR A 546 -28.76 5.97 30.45
CA TYR A 546 -28.42 7.35 30.80
C TYR A 546 -27.23 7.44 31.75
N LYS A 547 -27.08 6.49 32.68
CA LYS A 547 -25.87 6.37 33.50
C LYS A 547 -24.63 6.13 32.64
N VAL A 548 -24.68 5.16 31.73
CA VAL A 548 -23.56 4.83 30.84
C VAL A 548 -23.23 6.00 29.90
N ALA A 549 -24.24 6.66 29.34
CA ALA A 549 -24.03 7.85 28.51
C ALA A 549 -23.32 8.97 29.28
N THR A 550 -23.74 9.23 30.53
CA THR A 550 -23.09 10.22 31.40
C THR A 550 -21.64 9.84 31.71
N PHE A 551 -21.39 8.56 31.98
CA PHE A 551 -20.04 8.04 32.21
C PHE A 551 -19.13 8.24 31.00
N MET A 552 -19.59 7.88 29.80
CA MET A 552 -18.83 8.08 28.56
C MET A 552 -18.51 9.56 28.32
N ARG A 553 -19.44 10.47 28.62
CA ARG A 553 -19.21 11.92 28.51
C ARG A 553 -18.16 12.44 29.47
N ALA A 554 -18.06 11.87 30.67
CA ALA A 554 -16.96 12.18 31.59
C ALA A 554 -15.61 11.70 31.05
N LEU A 555 -15.55 10.54 30.39
CA LEU A 555 -14.34 10.05 29.72
C LEU A 555 -13.94 10.94 28.54
N ASP A 556 -14.92 11.39 27.75
CA ASP A 556 -14.69 12.35 26.66
C ASP A 556 -14.05 13.63 27.21
N LEU A 557 -14.59 14.18 28.30
CA LEU A 557 -14.06 15.37 28.95
C LEU A 557 -12.62 15.17 29.43
N LEU A 558 -12.32 14.07 30.14
CA LEU A 558 -10.98 13.79 30.64
C LEU A 558 -9.99 13.56 29.49
N SER A 559 -10.40 12.82 28.47
CA SER A 559 -9.59 12.57 27.28
C SER A 559 -9.30 13.87 26.53
N ALA A 560 -10.31 14.73 26.35
CA ALA A 560 -10.16 16.02 25.67
C ALA A 560 -9.27 17.01 26.45
N ARG A 561 -9.35 17.03 27.78
CA ARG A 561 -8.41 17.80 28.63
C ARG A 561 -6.98 17.30 28.45
N GLY A 562 -6.79 15.97 28.48
CA GLY A 562 -5.49 15.35 28.25
C GLY A 562 -4.93 15.70 26.87
N ASP A 563 -5.76 15.55 25.83
CA ASP A 563 -5.42 15.84 24.44
C ASP A 563 -5.11 17.33 24.20
N SER A 564 -5.80 18.25 24.89
CA SER A 564 -5.52 19.69 24.85
C SER A 564 -4.18 20.03 25.50
N ALA A 565 -3.90 19.47 26.69
CA ALA A 565 -2.63 19.64 27.38
C ALA A 565 -1.45 19.03 26.62
N TYR A 566 -1.65 17.87 25.97
CA TYR A 566 -0.63 17.21 25.16
C TYR A 566 -0.21 18.09 23.99
N ARG A 567 -1.16 18.66 23.23
CA ARG A 567 -0.87 19.46 22.03
C ARG A 567 -0.03 20.72 22.31
N LYS A 568 0.06 21.18 23.56
CA LYS A 568 0.97 22.28 23.95
C LYS A 568 2.45 21.89 23.92
N LEU A 569 2.77 20.60 24.07
CA LEU A 569 4.13 20.03 23.97
C LEU A 569 5.17 20.65 24.93
N GLU A 570 4.73 21.19 26.07
CA GLU A 570 5.62 21.60 27.16
C GLU A 570 5.77 20.47 28.19
N ARG A 571 6.92 20.38 28.87
CA ARG A 571 7.18 19.30 29.86
C ARG A 571 6.08 19.23 30.93
N ASP A 572 5.65 20.38 31.45
CA ASP A 572 4.64 20.45 32.50
C ASP A 572 3.24 20.11 31.96
N THR A 573 2.90 20.52 30.74
CA THR A 573 1.61 20.20 30.12
C THR A 573 1.52 18.74 29.64
N LEU A 574 2.64 18.12 29.26
CA LEU A 574 2.71 16.67 29.01
C LEU A 574 2.52 15.87 30.31
N THR A 575 3.03 16.41 31.43
CA THR A 575 2.78 15.83 32.75
C THR A 575 1.30 15.98 33.14
N GLU A 576 0.69 17.14 32.87
CA GLU A 576 -0.74 17.37 33.04
C GLU A 576 -1.58 16.40 32.19
N ALA A 577 -1.24 16.23 30.90
CA ALA A 577 -1.92 15.30 30.00
C ALA A 577 -1.90 13.87 30.56
N LYS A 578 -0.76 13.43 31.09
CA LYS A 578 -0.62 12.13 31.75
C LYS A 578 -1.59 11.96 32.92
N VAL A 579 -1.75 12.98 33.76
CA VAL A 579 -2.68 12.95 34.90
C VAL A 579 -4.12 12.76 34.41
N TRP A 580 -4.56 13.51 33.40
CA TRP A 580 -5.91 13.38 32.86
C TRP A 580 -6.20 12.00 32.26
N TYR A 581 -5.28 11.46 31.45
CA TYR A 581 -5.45 10.11 30.92
C TYR A 581 -5.42 9.03 32.00
N SER A 582 -4.56 9.18 33.01
CA SER A 582 -4.52 8.26 34.16
C SER A 582 -5.83 8.31 34.97
N GLN A 583 -6.41 9.49 35.16
CA GLN A 583 -7.72 9.62 35.81
C GLN A 583 -8.82 8.91 35.02
N ALA A 584 -8.85 9.07 33.69
CA ALA A 584 -9.79 8.36 32.83
C ALA A 584 -9.60 6.83 32.91
N LEU A 585 -8.35 6.34 32.83
CA LEU A 585 -8.05 4.91 32.97
C LEU A 585 -8.43 4.34 34.34
N ASN A 586 -8.25 5.12 35.42
CA ASN A 586 -8.65 4.68 36.77
C ASN A 586 -10.17 4.61 36.93
N LEU A 587 -10.92 5.51 36.29
CA LEU A 587 -12.39 5.43 36.26
C LEU A 587 -12.87 4.22 35.44
N LEU A 588 -12.18 3.93 34.34
CA LEU A 588 -12.50 2.78 33.48
C LEU A 588 -12.17 1.44 34.13
N GLY A 589 -11.08 1.39 34.88
CA GLY A 589 -10.52 0.15 35.41
C GLY A 589 -9.79 -0.67 34.33
N GLU A 590 -9.54 -1.93 34.64
CA GLU A 590 -8.84 -2.83 33.72
C GLU A 590 -9.68 -3.15 32.49
N GLN A 591 -9.02 -3.34 31.34
CA GLN A 591 -9.71 -3.76 30.13
C GLN A 591 -10.31 -5.16 30.36
N PRO A 592 -11.61 -5.38 30.05
CA PRO A 592 -12.21 -6.69 30.21
C PRO A 592 -11.48 -7.71 29.34
N TYR A 593 -11.01 -8.79 29.97
CA TYR A 593 -10.41 -9.91 29.25
C TYR A 593 -11.51 -10.80 28.67
N ILE A 594 -11.69 -10.73 27.34
CA ILE A 594 -12.59 -11.62 26.60
C ILE A 594 -11.85 -12.92 26.32
N ARG A 595 -12.33 -14.02 26.93
CA ARG A 595 -11.81 -15.35 26.62
C ARG A 595 -12.21 -15.74 25.19
N ALA A 596 -11.26 -16.25 24.41
CA ALA A 596 -11.57 -16.97 23.17
C ALA A 596 -12.52 -18.12 23.53
N ASN A 597 -13.77 -18.04 23.09
CA ASN A 597 -14.85 -18.79 23.71
C ASN A 597 -14.94 -20.23 23.16
N ALA A 598 -14.84 -21.22 24.04
CA ALA A 598 -14.93 -22.65 23.70
C ALA A 598 -16.38 -23.15 23.47
N LEU A 599 -17.38 -22.28 23.64
CA LEU A 599 -18.81 -22.62 23.56
C LEU A 599 -19.43 -22.40 22.17
N TRP A 600 -18.78 -21.65 21.27
CA TRP A 600 -19.26 -21.46 19.90
C TRP A 600 -18.81 -22.65 19.04
N THR A 601 -19.77 -23.42 18.50
CA THR A 601 -19.50 -24.69 17.81
C THR A 601 -19.44 -24.59 16.29
N GLU A 602 -19.42 -23.37 15.73
CA GLU A 602 -19.43 -23.12 14.27
C GLU A 602 -20.56 -23.87 13.54
N PRO A 603 -21.85 -23.63 13.89
CA PRO A 603 -22.98 -24.32 13.28
C PRO A 603 -23.10 -24.01 11.77
N SER A 604 -23.74 -24.91 11.03
CA SER A 604 -24.12 -24.61 9.64
C SER A 604 -25.17 -23.49 9.58
N LEU A 605 -25.24 -22.77 8.47
CA LEU A 605 -26.22 -21.69 8.29
C LEU A 605 -27.66 -22.20 8.47
N GLY A 606 -27.96 -23.42 8.02
CA GLY A 606 -29.30 -24.02 8.17
C GLY A 606 -29.65 -24.37 9.63
N GLU A 607 -28.66 -24.70 10.46
CA GLU A 607 -28.87 -24.93 11.90
C GLU A 607 -29.05 -23.60 12.65
N ALA A 608 -28.23 -22.59 12.34
CA ALA A 608 -28.28 -21.28 12.99
C ALA A 608 -29.53 -20.45 12.62
N SER A 609 -30.07 -20.63 11.41
CA SER A 609 -31.27 -19.91 10.93
C SER A 609 -32.59 -20.66 11.13
N SER A 610 -32.57 -21.78 11.85
CA SER A 610 -33.75 -22.63 12.05
C SER A 610 -34.89 -21.91 12.80
N GLU A 611 -36.10 -21.92 12.23
CA GLU A 611 -37.30 -21.43 12.91
C GLU A 611 -37.60 -22.20 14.20
N VAL A 612 -37.22 -23.48 14.26
CA VAL A 612 -37.36 -24.31 15.46
C VAL A 612 -36.46 -23.77 16.59
N LEU A 613 -35.23 -23.36 16.27
CA LEU A 613 -34.30 -22.75 17.23
C LEU A 613 -34.84 -21.40 17.73
N ALA A 614 -35.33 -20.55 16.83
CA ALA A 614 -35.93 -19.27 17.19
C ALA A 614 -37.18 -19.45 18.09
N GLY A 615 -38.08 -20.38 17.75
CA GLY A 615 -39.27 -20.70 18.54
C GLY A 615 -38.92 -21.25 19.93
N GLN A 616 -37.88 -22.09 20.04
CA GLN A 616 -37.36 -22.56 21.32
C GLN A 616 -36.79 -21.41 22.16
N HIS A 617 -36.02 -20.50 21.56
CA HIS A 617 -35.47 -19.35 22.25
C HIS A 617 -36.56 -18.42 22.80
N LEU A 618 -37.60 -18.12 22.00
CA LEU A 618 -38.76 -17.34 22.44
C LEU A 618 -39.52 -18.03 23.58
N THR A 619 -39.66 -19.35 23.51
CA THR A 619 -40.26 -20.14 24.60
C THR A 619 -39.45 -19.98 25.88
N VAL A 620 -38.12 -20.08 25.80
CA VAL A 620 -37.23 -19.90 26.95
C VAL A 620 -37.39 -18.51 27.57
N LEU A 621 -37.36 -17.45 26.75
CA LEU A 621 -37.55 -16.07 27.23
C LEU A 621 -38.93 -15.85 27.87
N SER A 622 -39.99 -16.43 27.29
CA SER A 622 -41.35 -16.31 27.83
C SER A 622 -41.49 -16.97 29.20
N LEU A 623 -40.84 -18.12 29.41
CA LEU A 623 -40.82 -18.84 30.68
C LEU A 623 -39.98 -18.11 31.74
N LEU A 624 -38.84 -17.53 31.34
CA LEU A 624 -38.02 -16.71 32.23
C LEU A 624 -38.80 -15.49 32.72
N ARG A 625 -39.48 -14.78 31.81
CA ARG A 625 -40.35 -13.64 32.16
C ARG A 625 -41.50 -14.04 33.09
N ALA A 626 -42.07 -15.22 32.89
CA ALA A 626 -43.13 -15.75 33.76
C ALA A 626 -42.60 -16.33 35.10
N GLY A 627 -41.28 -16.30 35.36
CA GLY A 627 -40.69 -16.84 36.58
C GLY A 627 -40.65 -18.37 36.66
N ARG A 628 -40.95 -19.08 35.56
CA ARG A 628 -41.07 -20.56 35.51
C ARG A 628 -39.71 -21.26 35.39
N VAL A 629 -38.79 -20.93 36.29
CA VAL A 629 -37.40 -21.40 36.30
C VAL A 629 -37.30 -22.94 36.44
N GLN A 630 -38.23 -23.58 37.15
CA GLN A 630 -38.23 -25.04 37.31
C GLN A 630 -38.65 -25.77 36.03
N THR A 631 -39.63 -25.23 35.29
CA THR A 631 -40.01 -25.74 33.96
C THR A 631 -38.85 -25.63 32.98
N LEU A 632 -38.10 -24.52 33.03
CA LEU A 632 -36.88 -24.34 32.24
C LEU A 632 -35.78 -25.33 32.61
N LYS A 633 -35.55 -25.59 33.90
CA LYS A 633 -34.56 -26.59 34.35
C LYS A 633 -34.94 -28.00 33.87
N ALA A 634 -36.22 -28.35 33.91
CA ALA A 634 -36.72 -29.62 33.37
C ALA A 634 -36.57 -29.73 31.84
N GLN A 635 -36.77 -28.62 31.11
CA GLN A 635 -36.55 -28.57 29.65
C GLN A 635 -35.06 -28.54 29.27
N ALA A 636 -34.21 -27.93 30.08
CA ALA A 636 -32.77 -27.86 29.86
C ALA A 636 -32.07 -29.21 30.11
N SER A 637 -32.61 -30.07 30.97
CA SER A 637 -32.09 -31.42 31.19
C SER A 637 -32.25 -32.36 29.97
N THR A 638 -33.08 -32.01 28.98
CA THR A 638 -33.31 -32.82 27.77
C THR A 638 -32.68 -32.27 26.49
N ASN A 639 -32.31 -30.98 26.42
CA ASN A 639 -31.77 -30.34 25.21
C ASN A 639 -30.48 -29.54 25.48
N LYS A 640 -29.32 -30.22 25.49
CA LYS A 640 -28.00 -29.54 25.57
C LYS A 640 -27.54 -28.94 24.24
N ASP A 641 -28.04 -29.43 23.11
CA ASP A 641 -27.52 -29.11 21.77
C ASP A 641 -28.04 -27.77 21.20
N ALA A 642 -29.17 -27.23 21.70
CA ALA A 642 -29.76 -25.99 21.16
C ALA A 642 -29.01 -24.71 21.57
N ALA A 643 -28.20 -24.74 22.64
CA ALA A 643 -27.52 -23.56 23.16
C ALA A 643 -26.27 -23.16 22.35
N SER A 644 -25.70 -24.06 21.54
CA SER A 644 -24.42 -23.84 20.86
C SER A 644 -24.52 -23.08 19.53
N SER A 645 -25.74 -22.94 18.98
CA SER A 645 -25.99 -22.30 17.68
C SER A 645 -26.53 -20.87 17.75
N LEU A 646 -26.77 -20.32 18.97
CA LEU A 646 -27.19 -18.94 19.16
C LEU A 646 -25.98 -18.01 19.17
N PHE A 647 -26.10 -16.85 18.51
CA PHE A 647 -25.07 -15.80 18.58
C PHE A 647 -24.85 -15.34 20.03
N LEU A 648 -23.59 -15.04 20.34
CA LEU A 648 -23.19 -14.53 21.64
C LEU A 648 -23.32 -13.00 21.69
N PRO A 649 -23.59 -12.39 22.85
CA PRO A 649 -23.52 -10.95 23.02
C PRO A 649 -22.11 -10.41 22.75
N GLU A 650 -22.04 -9.23 22.12
CA GLU A 650 -20.81 -8.48 21.90
C GLU A 650 -20.66 -7.37 22.94
N ILE A 651 -19.41 -6.97 23.22
CA ILE A 651 -19.15 -5.78 24.01
C ILE A 651 -19.40 -4.51 23.18
N ASN A 652 -19.63 -3.38 23.84
CA ASN A 652 -19.76 -2.11 23.12
C ASN A 652 -18.38 -1.63 22.61
N ASP A 653 -18.21 -1.59 21.29
CA ASP A 653 -16.98 -1.14 20.62
C ASP A 653 -16.58 0.30 20.97
N VAL A 654 -17.55 1.21 21.14
CA VAL A 654 -17.25 2.60 21.53
C VAL A 654 -16.60 2.61 22.91
N MET A 655 -17.10 1.76 23.81
CA MET A 655 -16.52 1.64 25.14
C MET A 655 -15.11 1.07 25.08
N GLN A 656 -14.88 0.01 24.31
CA GLN A 656 -13.55 -0.56 24.07
C GLN A 656 -12.58 0.47 23.46
N GLY A 657 -13.08 1.34 22.58
CA GLY A 657 -12.34 2.42 21.93
C GLY A 657 -11.67 3.39 22.91
N TYR A 658 -12.27 3.66 24.08
CA TYR A 658 -11.64 4.49 25.10
C TYR A 658 -10.37 3.86 25.67
N TRP A 659 -10.36 2.55 25.95
CA TRP A 659 -9.18 1.85 26.47
C TRP A 659 -8.05 1.88 25.44
N LEU A 660 -8.38 1.62 24.18
CA LEU A 660 -7.41 1.63 23.08
C LEU A 660 -6.80 3.02 22.90
N THR A 661 -7.65 4.05 22.84
CA THR A 661 -7.21 5.44 22.66
C THR A 661 -6.35 5.89 23.84
N LEU A 662 -6.82 5.73 25.08
CA LEU A 662 -6.08 6.15 26.27
C LEU A 662 -4.76 5.40 26.43
N ARG A 663 -4.71 4.10 26.08
CA ARG A 663 -3.47 3.32 26.09
C ARG A 663 -2.50 3.82 25.02
N GLN A 664 -2.97 4.15 23.82
CA GLN A 664 -2.14 4.75 22.77
C GLN A 664 -1.59 6.12 23.21
N ARG A 665 -2.44 6.99 23.77
CA ARG A 665 -2.01 8.30 24.31
C ARG A 665 -0.95 8.14 25.40
N MET A 666 -1.16 7.21 26.33
CA MET A 666 -0.21 6.90 27.38
C MET A 666 1.09 6.29 26.84
N TYR A 667 1.02 5.48 25.79
CA TYR A 667 2.19 4.94 25.09
C TYR A 667 3.01 6.08 24.46
N ASN A 668 2.37 6.98 23.70
CA ASN A 668 3.04 8.12 23.07
C ASN A 668 3.74 9.01 24.10
N LEU A 669 3.09 9.31 25.23
CA LEU A 669 3.69 10.07 26.33
C LEU A 669 4.93 9.38 26.92
N ARG A 670 4.92 8.06 27.01
CA ARG A 670 6.04 7.27 27.55
C ARG A 670 7.25 7.22 26.61
N HIS A 671 7.06 7.42 25.30
CA HIS A 671 8.09 7.24 24.27
C HIS A 671 8.55 8.54 23.60
N ASN A 672 8.21 9.70 24.19
CA ASN A 672 8.58 11.02 23.64
C ASN A 672 8.05 11.23 22.21
N LEU A 673 6.81 10.79 21.96
CA LEU A 673 6.10 10.97 20.70
C LEU A 673 5.10 12.12 20.81
N THR A 674 4.69 12.71 19.69
CA THR A 674 3.54 13.60 19.61
C THR A 674 2.24 12.81 19.81
N LEU A 675 1.11 13.52 19.91
CA LEU A 675 -0.21 12.90 19.95
C LEU A 675 -0.44 11.94 18.77
N ASP A 676 0.09 12.29 17.60
CA ASP A 676 -0.03 11.54 16.34
C ASP A 676 1.03 10.42 16.20
N GLY A 677 1.92 10.26 17.19
CA GLY A 677 2.95 9.21 17.19
C GLY A 677 4.27 9.60 16.51
N GLN A 678 4.49 10.86 16.15
CA GLN A 678 5.75 11.32 15.56
C GLN A 678 6.81 11.55 16.67
N PRO A 679 8.06 11.10 16.51
CA PRO A 679 9.10 11.35 17.51
C PRO A 679 9.36 12.85 17.70
N LEU A 680 9.39 13.30 18.97
CA LEU A 680 9.83 14.66 19.31
C LEU A 680 11.36 14.80 19.24
N LEU A 681 12.08 13.68 19.39
CA LEU A 681 13.54 13.63 19.24
C LEU A 681 13.90 13.47 17.76
N LEU A 682 14.69 14.41 17.23
CA LEU A 682 15.18 14.35 15.86
C LEU A 682 16.19 13.20 15.70
N PRO A 683 16.09 12.39 14.63
CA PRO A 683 17.05 11.31 14.39
C PRO A 683 18.45 11.87 14.10
N LEU A 684 19.49 11.14 14.52
CA LEU A 684 20.87 11.53 14.27
C LEU A 684 21.22 11.33 12.79
N PHE A 685 21.78 12.35 12.14
CA PHE A 685 22.33 12.23 10.79
C PHE A 685 23.71 11.58 10.84
N ALA A 686 23.88 10.45 10.16
CA ALA A 686 25.17 9.77 10.10
C ALA A 686 26.18 10.57 9.26
N LYS A 687 27.38 10.80 9.79
CA LYS A 687 28.51 11.35 9.02
C LYS A 687 29.03 10.26 8.08
N PRO A 688 29.28 10.56 6.78
CA PRO A 688 29.94 9.60 5.90
C PRO A 688 31.37 9.31 6.38
N ALA A 689 31.86 8.09 6.11
CA ALA A 689 33.23 7.70 6.42
C ALA A 689 34.25 8.48 5.56
N ASP A 690 35.41 8.77 6.12
CA ASP A 690 36.47 9.47 5.38
C ASP A 690 37.07 8.54 4.28
N PRO A 691 37.23 9.02 3.03
CA PRO A 691 37.80 8.20 1.96
C PRO A 691 39.28 7.90 2.25
N LYS A 692 39.68 6.64 2.11
CA LYS A 692 41.06 6.21 2.34
C LYS A 692 41.97 6.68 1.20
N ALA A 693 43.17 7.18 1.55
CA ALA A 693 44.20 7.46 0.56
C ALA A 693 44.78 6.15 0.01
N LEU A 694 44.92 6.05 -1.31
CA LEU A 694 45.63 4.95 -1.97
C LEU A 694 47.14 5.16 -1.82
N LEU A 695 47.88 4.09 -1.49
CA LEU A 695 49.33 4.13 -1.27
C LEU A 695 50.02 3.15 -2.22
N ASN A 696 50.90 3.66 -3.07
CA ASN A 696 51.69 2.86 -4.02
C ASN A 696 53.14 2.80 -3.55
N ALA A 697 53.77 1.63 -3.62
CA ALA A 697 55.18 1.44 -3.29
C ALA A 697 56.02 1.27 -4.56
N ALA A 698 57.04 2.11 -4.74
CA ALA A 698 58.07 1.93 -5.76
C ALA A 698 59.29 1.26 -5.11
N VAL A 699 59.68 0.09 -5.62
CA VAL A 699 60.82 -0.69 -5.10
C VAL A 699 61.89 -0.79 -6.19
N ALA A 700 63.13 -0.46 -5.86
CA ALA A 700 64.27 -0.59 -6.77
C ALA A 700 64.84 -2.02 -6.70
N ALA A 701 65.19 -2.59 -7.86
CA ALA A 701 65.89 -3.87 -7.96
C ALA A 701 67.40 -3.62 -8.11
N GLU A 702 68.23 -4.29 -7.32
CA GLU A 702 69.70 -4.27 -7.48
C GLU A 702 70.17 -5.54 -8.20
N SER A 703 71.01 -5.36 -9.23
CA SER A 703 71.80 -6.44 -9.81
C SER A 703 73.28 -6.22 -9.50
N GLY A 704 73.98 -7.28 -9.09
CA GLY A 704 75.37 -7.24 -8.61
C GLY A 704 76.36 -6.67 -9.64
N GLY A 705 77.46 -6.10 -9.12
CA GLY A 705 78.45 -5.28 -9.83
C GLY A 705 79.05 -5.87 -11.11
N GLY A 706 79.53 -4.96 -11.97
CA GLY A 706 79.78 -5.19 -13.41
C GLY A 706 80.70 -6.34 -13.80
N SER A 707 80.56 -6.79 -15.05
CA SER A 707 81.32 -7.93 -15.61
C SER A 707 82.83 -7.79 -15.39
N ALA A 708 83.44 -8.89 -14.93
CA ALA A 708 84.89 -9.04 -14.88
C ALA A 708 85.50 -8.90 -16.28
N LEU A 709 86.73 -8.39 -16.36
CA LEU A 709 87.45 -8.30 -17.64
C LEU A 709 87.74 -9.72 -18.19
N PRO A 710 87.64 -9.93 -19.52
CA PRO A 710 88.11 -11.16 -20.16
C PRO A 710 89.62 -11.37 -19.95
N GLU A 711 90.08 -12.60 -19.72
CA GLU A 711 91.52 -12.91 -19.71
C GLU A 711 92.09 -12.95 -21.13
N THR A 712 93.06 -12.09 -21.45
CA THR A 712 93.78 -12.11 -22.72
C THR A 712 95.29 -12.29 -22.52
N THR A 713 95.79 -13.50 -22.76
CA THR A 713 97.22 -13.87 -22.74
C THR A 713 97.91 -13.74 -24.10
N PHE A 714 97.19 -13.32 -25.15
CA PHE A 714 97.68 -13.28 -26.52
C PHE A 714 98.39 -11.95 -26.86
N LEU A 715 99.64 -12.02 -27.33
CA LEU A 715 100.36 -10.87 -27.90
C LEU A 715 100.02 -10.72 -29.39
N PRO A 716 99.49 -9.57 -29.84
CA PRO A 716 99.12 -9.40 -31.24
C PRO A 716 100.34 -9.26 -32.17
N LEU A 717 100.24 -9.81 -33.38
CA LEU A 717 101.22 -9.62 -34.46
C LEU A 717 101.27 -8.18 -34.98
N TRP A 718 100.17 -7.45 -34.86
CA TRP A 718 100.06 -6.06 -35.27
C TRP A 718 100.69 -5.13 -34.24
N ARG A 719 101.34 -4.07 -34.73
CA ARG A 719 101.83 -2.95 -33.91
C ARG A 719 100.67 -2.21 -33.23
N PHE A 720 101.01 -1.34 -32.30
CA PHE A 720 100.04 -0.64 -31.46
C PHE A 720 99.02 0.19 -32.24
N GLU A 721 99.45 1.05 -33.17
CA GLU A 721 98.55 2.00 -33.87
C GLU A 721 97.42 1.29 -34.64
N PRO A 722 97.69 0.28 -35.51
CA PRO A 722 96.62 -0.49 -36.15
C PRO A 722 95.67 -1.19 -35.15
N MET A 723 96.19 -1.63 -34.01
CA MET A 723 95.38 -2.31 -32.99
C MET A 723 94.48 -1.34 -32.22
N LEU A 724 94.99 -0.14 -31.91
CA LEU A 724 94.24 0.94 -31.27
C LEU A 724 93.08 1.41 -32.16
N ASP A 725 93.33 1.63 -33.46
CA ASP A 725 92.28 2.05 -34.40
C ASP A 725 91.20 0.98 -34.57
N SER A 726 91.61 -0.30 -34.61
CA SER A 726 90.67 -1.41 -34.62
C SER A 726 89.79 -1.46 -33.36
N ALA A 727 90.37 -1.25 -32.18
CA ALA A 727 89.63 -1.22 -30.91
C ALA A 727 88.64 -0.03 -30.86
N ARG A 728 89.07 1.16 -31.30
CA ARG A 728 88.21 2.35 -31.39
C ARG A 728 86.99 2.12 -32.26
N GLY A 729 87.15 1.48 -33.42
CA GLY A 729 86.05 1.17 -34.32
C GLY A 729 84.97 0.31 -33.65
N LEU A 730 85.37 -0.73 -32.90
CA LEU A 730 84.42 -1.58 -32.17
C LEU A 730 83.74 -0.83 -31.03
N VAL A 731 84.49 -0.03 -30.26
CA VAL A 731 83.90 0.75 -29.15
C VAL A 731 82.92 1.80 -29.66
N PHE A 732 83.20 2.46 -30.79
CA PHE A 732 82.25 3.39 -31.42
C PHE A 732 80.95 2.69 -31.83
N GLN A 733 81.04 1.51 -32.44
CA GLN A 733 79.86 0.72 -32.79
C GLN A 733 79.06 0.27 -31.55
N LEU A 734 79.74 -0.01 -30.44
CA LEU A 734 79.11 -0.33 -29.17
C LEU A 734 78.31 0.86 -28.61
N ILE A 735 78.83 2.09 -28.68
CA ILE A 735 78.12 3.32 -28.31
C ILE A 735 76.83 3.45 -29.14
N GLN A 736 76.89 3.18 -30.45
CA GLN A 736 75.71 3.22 -31.31
C GLN A 736 74.63 2.22 -30.88
N PHE A 737 75.03 1.01 -30.47
CA PHE A 737 74.08 0.03 -29.92
C PHE A 737 73.49 0.46 -28.57
N GLY A 738 74.27 1.09 -27.69
CA GLY A 738 73.77 1.64 -26.42
C GLY A 738 72.65 2.67 -26.65
N ASN A 739 72.85 3.62 -27.55
CA ASN A 739 71.84 4.62 -27.92
C ASN A 739 70.58 3.97 -28.52
N ALA A 740 70.73 2.92 -29.33
CA ALA A 740 69.61 2.19 -29.89
C ALA A 740 68.78 1.46 -28.81
N VAL A 741 69.45 0.83 -27.83
CA VAL A 741 68.78 0.19 -26.69
C VAL A 741 68.01 1.21 -25.86
N GLN A 742 68.63 2.35 -25.53
CA GLN A 742 67.97 3.43 -24.80
C GLN A 742 66.70 3.93 -25.51
N SER A 743 66.79 4.20 -26.82
CA SER A 743 65.63 4.67 -27.59
C SER A 743 64.48 3.66 -27.61
N VAL A 744 64.78 2.36 -27.66
CA VAL A 744 63.77 1.30 -27.63
C VAL A 744 63.11 1.17 -26.26
N LEU A 745 63.85 1.38 -25.17
CA LEU A 745 63.29 1.41 -23.81
C LEU A 745 62.30 2.56 -23.63
N GLU A 746 62.69 3.78 -23.99
CA GLU A 746 61.83 4.97 -23.88
C GLU A 746 60.54 4.83 -24.71
N ARG A 747 60.65 4.29 -25.92
CA ARG A 747 59.49 4.06 -26.80
C ARG A 747 58.55 2.97 -26.27
N GLN A 748 59.07 1.92 -25.65
CA GLN A 748 58.25 0.88 -25.03
C GLN A 748 57.38 1.45 -23.90
N ASP A 749 57.99 2.22 -23.00
CA ASP A 749 57.31 2.80 -21.85
C ASP A 749 56.25 3.82 -22.30
N ALA A 750 56.56 4.65 -23.30
CA ALA A 750 55.61 5.58 -23.90
C ALA A 750 54.38 4.87 -24.52
N GLU A 751 54.59 3.74 -25.21
CA GLU A 751 53.50 2.95 -25.78
C GLU A 751 52.67 2.24 -24.70
N SER A 752 53.30 1.70 -23.66
CA SER A 752 52.60 1.10 -22.52
C SER A 752 51.74 2.12 -21.77
N LEU A 753 52.26 3.33 -21.56
CA LEU A 753 51.51 4.43 -20.92
C LEU A 753 50.33 4.88 -21.80
N SER A 754 50.56 5.01 -23.11
CA SER A 754 49.49 5.37 -24.06
C SER A 754 48.35 4.35 -24.04
N ALA A 755 48.66 3.05 -24.00
CA ALA A 755 47.66 2.00 -23.88
C ALA A 755 46.91 2.06 -22.54
N LEU A 756 47.61 2.31 -21.42
CA LEU A 756 46.99 2.45 -20.10
C LEU A 756 46.01 3.63 -20.04
N LEU A 757 46.39 4.79 -20.57
CA LEU A 757 45.55 5.99 -20.58
C LEU A 757 44.27 5.77 -21.40
N GLN A 758 44.37 5.08 -22.54
CA GLN A 758 43.20 4.78 -23.36
C GLN A 758 42.26 3.78 -22.67
N ASN A 759 42.80 2.76 -21.99
CA ASN A 759 41.98 1.85 -21.18
C ASN A 759 41.23 2.57 -20.05
N GLN A 760 41.91 3.45 -19.31
CA GLN A 760 41.25 4.22 -18.24
C GLN A 760 40.20 5.18 -18.82
N GLY A 761 40.45 5.74 -20.00
CA GLY A 761 39.50 6.58 -20.74
C GLY A 761 38.21 5.83 -21.12
N THR A 762 38.32 4.60 -21.62
CA THR A 762 37.13 3.80 -21.98
C THR A 762 36.30 3.41 -20.75
N GLU A 763 36.94 3.06 -19.63
CA GLU A 763 36.25 2.80 -18.35
C GLU A 763 35.52 4.04 -17.82
N LEU A 764 36.16 5.22 -17.87
CA LEU A 764 35.54 6.48 -17.44
C LEU A 764 34.35 6.86 -18.32
N MET A 765 34.42 6.60 -19.63
CA MET A 765 33.30 6.82 -20.55
C MET A 765 32.10 5.92 -20.22
N ALA A 766 32.32 4.66 -19.86
CA ALA A 766 31.24 3.78 -19.43
C ALA A 766 30.51 4.32 -18.18
N SER A 767 31.25 4.83 -17.20
CA SER A 767 30.65 5.50 -16.02
C SER A 767 29.89 6.77 -16.40
N THR A 768 30.41 7.56 -17.34
CA THR A 768 29.76 8.78 -17.83
C THR A 768 28.44 8.47 -18.56
N ILE A 769 28.39 7.39 -19.35
CA ILE A 769 27.16 6.92 -19.99
C ILE A 769 26.11 6.53 -18.93
N GLN A 770 26.51 5.82 -17.87
CA GLN A 770 25.59 5.47 -16.77
C GLN A 770 25.02 6.70 -16.05
N VAL A 771 25.84 7.74 -15.83
CA VAL A 771 25.37 9.02 -15.29
C VAL A 771 24.33 9.63 -16.23
N GLN A 772 24.59 9.65 -17.54
CA GLN A 772 23.65 10.18 -18.54
C GLN A 772 22.34 9.38 -18.61
N GLU A 773 22.38 8.06 -18.44
CA GLU A 773 21.18 7.22 -18.31
C GLU A 773 20.37 7.54 -17.05
N SER A 774 21.04 7.88 -15.94
CA SER A 774 20.36 8.38 -14.74
C SER A 774 19.68 9.72 -14.99
N THR A 775 20.31 10.64 -15.74
CA THR A 775 19.70 11.91 -16.17
C THR A 775 18.45 11.69 -17.02
N LEU A 776 18.46 10.71 -17.93
CA LEU A 776 17.26 10.36 -18.71
C LEU A 776 16.11 9.86 -17.82
N ARG A 777 16.42 9.02 -16.82
CA ARG A 777 15.41 8.56 -15.83
C ARG A 777 14.86 9.71 -14.98
N GLU A 778 15.70 10.69 -14.64
CA GLU A 778 15.26 11.91 -13.93
C GLU A 778 14.26 12.71 -14.78
N LEU A 779 14.55 12.93 -16.07
CA LEU A 779 13.65 13.64 -16.98
C LEU A 779 12.32 12.88 -17.18
N GLU A 780 12.33 11.55 -17.20
CA GLU A 780 11.10 10.74 -17.23
C GLU A 780 10.27 10.90 -15.95
N ALA A 781 10.91 10.96 -14.77
CA ALA A 781 10.22 11.24 -13.52
C ALA A 781 9.66 12.67 -13.48
N GLU A 782 10.40 13.67 -13.98
CA GLU A 782 9.94 15.06 -14.11
C GLU A 782 8.72 15.15 -15.04
N LYS A 783 8.71 14.39 -16.14
CA LYS A 783 7.55 14.28 -17.04
C LYS A 783 6.33 13.72 -16.34
N ALA A 784 6.50 12.69 -15.51
CA ALA A 784 5.42 12.12 -14.72
C ALA A 784 4.85 13.13 -13.69
N VAL A 785 5.71 13.92 -13.04
CA VAL A 785 5.28 14.99 -12.12
C VAL A 785 4.48 16.05 -12.86
N LEU A 786 4.97 16.57 -13.99
CA LEU A 786 4.25 17.56 -14.79
C LEU A 786 2.92 17.04 -15.32
N SER A 787 2.84 15.75 -15.68
CA SER A 787 1.57 15.12 -16.07
C SER A 787 0.56 15.14 -14.92
N ARG A 788 0.98 14.89 -13.67
CA ARG A 788 0.09 14.97 -12.50
C ARG A 788 -0.34 16.40 -12.20
N THR A 789 0.55 17.38 -12.38
CA THR A 789 0.20 18.79 -12.27
C THR A 789 -0.83 19.19 -13.34
N LYS A 790 -0.67 18.70 -14.58
CA LYS A 790 -1.66 18.88 -15.66
C LYS A 790 -3.01 18.28 -15.28
N ASP A 791 -3.06 17.03 -14.79
CA ASP A 791 -4.30 16.38 -14.35
C ASP A 791 -5.01 17.22 -13.28
N SER A 792 -4.26 17.80 -12.33
CA SER A 792 -4.81 18.65 -11.27
C SER A 792 -5.33 20.00 -11.79
N ALA A 793 -4.68 20.59 -12.80
CA ALA A 793 -5.17 21.79 -13.48
C ALA A 793 -6.42 21.49 -14.30
N GLN A 794 -6.46 20.35 -15.00
CA GLN A 794 -7.63 19.86 -15.73
C GLN A 794 -8.84 19.71 -14.81
N ARG A 795 -8.68 19.08 -13.64
CA ARG A 795 -9.79 18.95 -12.68
C ARG A 795 -10.33 20.30 -12.20
N ARG A 796 -9.46 21.30 -12.02
CA ARG A 796 -9.89 22.67 -11.68
C ARG A 796 -10.66 23.30 -12.85
N PHE A 797 -10.15 23.17 -14.08
CA PHE A 797 -10.82 23.65 -15.28
C PHE A 797 -12.21 23.02 -15.45
N ASP A 798 -12.31 21.69 -15.33
CA ASP A 798 -13.58 20.96 -15.47
C ASP A 798 -14.57 21.37 -14.38
N SER A 799 -14.09 21.56 -13.14
CA SER A 799 -14.90 22.00 -12.00
C SER A 799 -15.45 23.41 -12.21
N TYR A 800 -14.60 24.37 -12.56
CA TYR A 800 -15.04 25.75 -12.79
C TYR A 800 -15.88 25.90 -14.05
N SER A 801 -15.64 25.08 -15.08
CA SER A 801 -16.51 25.00 -16.26
C SER A 801 -17.91 24.56 -15.87
N ARG A 802 -18.04 23.48 -15.08
CA ARG A 802 -19.35 23.01 -14.62
C ARG A 802 -20.09 24.08 -13.80
N LEU A 803 -19.41 24.73 -12.87
CA LEU A 803 -20.00 25.79 -12.04
C LEU A 803 -20.44 26.99 -12.91
N TYR A 804 -19.60 27.41 -13.85
CA TYR A 804 -19.89 28.51 -14.77
C TYR A 804 -21.07 28.24 -15.71
N ASP A 805 -21.15 27.00 -16.21
CA ASP A 805 -22.20 26.55 -17.15
C ASP A 805 -23.56 26.38 -16.46
N GLU A 806 -23.57 25.91 -15.20
CA GLU A 806 -24.80 25.83 -14.40
C GLU A 806 -25.30 27.22 -13.95
N ASP A 807 -24.36 28.11 -13.57
CA ASP A 807 -24.56 29.49 -13.09
C ASP A 807 -25.41 29.61 -11.80
N LEU A 808 -26.72 29.38 -11.95
CA LEU A 808 -27.71 29.40 -10.87
C LEU A 808 -28.29 28.01 -10.68
N ASN A 809 -28.17 27.48 -9.47
CA ASN A 809 -28.84 26.22 -9.15
C ASN A 809 -30.35 26.42 -8.98
N ALA A 810 -31.12 25.32 -8.95
CA ALA A 810 -32.58 25.37 -8.89
C ALA A 810 -33.12 26.14 -7.66
N ARG A 811 -32.44 26.06 -6.51
CA ARG A 811 -32.85 26.77 -5.28
C ARG A 811 -32.52 28.26 -5.32
N GLU A 812 -31.40 28.64 -5.94
CA GLU A 812 -31.02 30.04 -6.16
C GLU A 812 -32.03 30.73 -7.08
N ARG A 813 -32.44 30.07 -8.17
CA ARG A 813 -33.54 30.55 -9.03
C ARG A 813 -34.86 30.69 -8.28
N LEU A 814 -35.23 29.66 -7.51
CA LEU A 814 -36.44 29.71 -6.68
C LEU A 814 -36.41 30.87 -5.67
N SER A 815 -35.26 31.15 -5.05
CA SER A 815 -35.10 32.28 -4.13
C SER A 815 -35.41 33.63 -4.81
N LEU A 816 -34.88 33.84 -6.02
CA LEU A 816 -35.15 35.05 -6.81
C LEU A 816 -36.64 35.15 -7.21
N ASP A 817 -37.25 34.02 -7.60
CA ASP A 817 -38.68 33.96 -7.94
C ASP A 817 -39.59 34.21 -6.74
N VAL A 818 -39.23 33.73 -5.54
CA VAL A 818 -39.95 34.00 -4.30
C VAL A 818 -39.86 35.47 -3.93
N GLN A 819 -38.70 36.12 -4.04
CA GLN A 819 -38.56 37.56 -3.80
C GLN A 819 -39.41 38.40 -4.77
N LYS A 820 -39.47 38.00 -6.05
CA LYS A 820 -40.35 38.60 -7.06
C LYS A 820 -41.83 38.42 -6.72
N SER A 821 -42.20 37.23 -6.27
CA SER A 821 -43.57 36.91 -5.84
C SER A 821 -43.97 37.71 -4.59
N ALA A 822 -43.08 37.86 -3.62
CA ALA A 822 -43.29 38.65 -2.41
C ALA A 822 -43.57 40.13 -2.72
N LYS A 823 -42.79 40.73 -3.64
CA LYS A 823 -43.08 42.08 -4.15
C LYS A 823 -44.48 42.19 -4.75
N SER A 824 -44.88 41.23 -5.58
CA SER A 824 -46.21 41.25 -6.22
C SER A 824 -47.34 41.25 -5.19
N LEU A 825 -47.16 40.53 -4.09
CA LEU A 825 -48.12 40.45 -2.99
C LEU A 825 -48.16 41.75 -2.17
N ALA A 826 -46.99 42.35 -1.87
CA ALA A 826 -46.88 43.63 -1.17
C ALA A 826 -47.62 44.75 -1.92
N THR A 827 -47.44 44.86 -3.23
CA THR A 827 -48.17 45.83 -4.07
C THR A 827 -49.68 45.59 -4.08
N GLY A 828 -50.13 44.33 -4.03
CA GLY A 828 -51.55 43.98 -3.95
C GLY A 828 -52.23 44.40 -2.63
N ALA A 829 -51.50 44.34 -1.51
CA ALA A 829 -52.01 44.71 -0.18
C ALA A 829 -52.43 46.19 -0.10
N LYS A 830 -51.79 47.07 -0.87
CA LYS A 830 -52.12 48.50 -0.97
C LYS A 830 -53.58 48.75 -1.35
N MET A 831 -54.14 48.01 -2.32
CA MET A 831 -55.55 48.14 -2.72
C MET A 831 -56.51 47.70 -1.61
N VAL A 832 -56.15 46.65 -0.87
CA VAL A 832 -56.98 46.12 0.22
C VAL A 832 -57.04 47.13 1.37
N HIS A 833 -55.91 47.72 1.75
CA HIS A 833 -55.86 48.75 2.80
C HIS A 833 -56.59 50.05 2.40
N MET A 834 -56.54 50.46 1.12
CA MET A 834 -57.35 51.60 0.65
C MET A 834 -58.86 51.33 0.68
N THR A 835 -59.28 50.08 0.46
CA THR A 835 -60.70 49.71 0.53
C THR A 835 -61.20 49.72 1.97
N ALA A 836 -60.38 49.25 2.93
CA ALA A 836 -60.66 49.37 4.35
C ALA A 836 -60.73 50.83 4.84
N ALA A 837 -59.87 51.72 4.30
CA ALA A 837 -59.92 53.16 4.55
C ALA A 837 -61.31 53.76 4.29
N ALA A 838 -61.90 53.38 3.15
CA ALA A 838 -63.18 53.90 2.71
C ALA A 838 -64.33 53.45 3.63
N LEU A 839 -64.18 52.26 4.24
CA LEU A 839 -65.13 51.73 5.21
C LEU A 839 -64.99 52.42 6.58
N ASP A 840 -63.78 52.76 7.03
CA ASP A 840 -63.51 53.47 8.30
C ASP A 840 -63.92 54.95 8.29
N LEU A 841 -64.21 55.50 7.11
CA LEU A 841 -64.78 56.84 6.93
C LEU A 841 -66.31 56.85 7.04
N ALA A 842 -66.96 55.68 7.04
CA ALA A 842 -68.38 55.59 7.32
C ALA A 842 -68.64 55.78 8.83
N PRO A 843 -69.68 56.50 9.24
CA PRO A 843 -70.04 56.61 10.66
C PRO A 843 -70.38 55.23 11.21
N ASN A 844 -69.86 54.91 12.40
CA ASN A 844 -70.09 53.65 13.10
C ASN A 844 -70.85 53.82 14.43
N ILE A 845 -71.18 55.06 14.83
CA ILE A 845 -72.04 55.39 15.97
C ILE A 845 -73.28 56.13 15.45
N PHE A 846 -74.48 55.62 15.78
CA PHE A 846 -75.77 56.17 15.38
C PHE A 846 -76.73 56.30 16.57
N GLY A 847 -77.64 57.29 16.54
CA GLY A 847 -78.63 57.56 17.59
C GLY A 847 -78.61 59.02 18.04
N LEU A 848 -78.74 59.29 19.34
CA LEU A 848 -78.71 60.66 19.92
C LEU A 848 -77.36 61.39 19.72
N ALA A 849 -76.31 60.67 19.31
CA ALA A 849 -75.08 61.20 18.77
C ALA A 849 -74.77 60.52 17.44
N ASN A 850 -74.34 61.29 16.43
CA ASN A 850 -74.01 60.80 15.09
C ASN A 850 -72.53 61.10 14.82
N GLY A 851 -71.69 60.07 14.63
CA GLY A 851 -70.24 60.25 14.50
C GLY A 851 -69.42 58.96 14.61
N GLY A 852 -68.16 59.08 15.02
CA GLY A 852 -67.21 57.96 15.15
C GLY A 852 -66.30 57.72 13.93
N MET A 853 -66.43 58.55 12.88
CA MET A 853 -65.59 58.48 11.67
C MET A 853 -64.12 58.76 12.03
N ASN A 854 -63.21 57.89 11.59
CA ASN A 854 -61.79 58.08 11.80
C ASN A 854 -61.19 58.96 10.68
N PHE A 855 -61.24 60.28 10.83
CA PHE A 855 -60.69 61.21 9.83
C PHE A 855 -59.17 61.09 9.64
N GLY A 856 -58.45 60.51 10.61
CA GLY A 856 -57.03 60.18 10.49
C GLY A 856 -56.73 58.96 9.62
N ALA A 857 -57.75 58.16 9.26
CA ALA A 857 -57.60 56.93 8.48
C ALA A 857 -56.98 57.20 7.10
N ILE A 858 -57.36 58.27 6.41
CA ILE A 858 -56.77 58.62 5.10
C ILE A 858 -55.28 59.01 5.24
N GLY A 859 -54.92 59.79 6.27
CA GLY A 859 -53.53 60.19 6.52
C GLY A 859 -52.63 59.02 6.93
N ASN A 860 -53.11 58.14 7.81
CA ASN A 860 -52.42 56.90 8.17
C ASN A 860 -52.28 55.94 6.98
N ILE A 861 -53.24 55.92 6.05
CA ILE A 861 -53.22 55.02 4.88
C ILE A 861 -52.34 55.55 3.75
N ALA A 862 -52.20 56.87 3.61
CA ALA A 862 -51.15 57.46 2.79
C ALA A 862 -49.75 57.12 3.34
N GLY A 863 -49.58 57.16 4.67
CA GLY A 863 -48.35 56.72 5.35
C GLY A 863 -48.04 55.24 5.17
N LEU A 864 -49.02 54.36 5.38
CA LEU A 864 -48.91 52.91 5.14
C LEU A 864 -48.64 52.59 3.67
N GLY A 865 -49.24 53.34 2.74
CA GLY A 865 -48.99 53.20 1.30
C GLY A 865 -47.54 53.52 0.92
N ILE A 866 -46.95 54.56 1.52
CA ILE A 866 -45.53 54.90 1.33
C ILE A 866 -44.63 53.82 1.93
N THR A 867 -44.95 53.28 3.10
CA THR A 867 -44.18 52.19 3.72
C THR A 867 -44.26 50.91 2.88
N ILE A 868 -45.43 50.52 2.38
CA ILE A 868 -45.60 49.33 1.50
C ILE A 868 -44.83 49.50 0.18
N ASP A 869 -44.87 50.69 -0.42
CA ASP A 869 -44.10 50.97 -1.64
C ASP A 869 -42.58 50.96 -1.35
N SER A 870 -42.16 51.50 -0.20
CA SER A 870 -40.76 51.45 0.27
C SER A 870 -40.27 50.02 0.50
N ASP A 871 -41.09 49.18 1.16
CA ASP A 871 -40.78 47.77 1.38
C ASP A 871 -40.69 46.99 0.05
N GLY A 872 -41.58 47.28 -0.90
CA GLY A 872 -41.52 46.74 -2.26
C GLY A 872 -40.23 47.12 -3.00
N LEU A 873 -39.76 48.37 -2.84
CA LEU A 873 -38.49 48.84 -3.40
C LEU A 873 -37.27 48.20 -2.69
N MET A 874 -37.33 47.98 -1.37
CA MET A 874 -36.28 47.26 -0.63
C MET A 874 -36.19 45.78 -1.03
N MET A 875 -37.33 45.14 -1.31
CA MET A 875 -37.36 43.76 -1.83
C MET A 875 -36.74 43.67 -3.24
N ASP A 876 -37.05 44.62 -4.13
CA ASP A 876 -36.39 44.72 -5.43
C ASP A 876 -34.89 44.98 -5.29
N SER A 877 -34.49 45.89 -4.39
CA SER A 877 -33.08 46.22 -4.14
C SER A 877 -32.31 45.00 -3.63
N SER A 878 -32.91 44.21 -2.73
CA SER A 878 -32.32 42.97 -2.22
C SER A 878 -32.18 41.91 -3.31
N ARG A 879 -33.21 41.74 -4.16
CA ARG A 879 -33.17 40.83 -5.31
C ARG A 879 -32.08 41.21 -6.30
N ILE A 880 -32.01 42.49 -6.67
CA ILE A 880 -30.98 43.01 -7.58
C ILE A 880 -29.60 42.79 -6.97
N THR A 881 -29.41 43.10 -5.68
CA THR A 881 -28.13 42.87 -4.99
C THR A 881 -27.73 41.39 -5.04
N GLN A 882 -28.69 40.47 -4.85
CA GLN A 882 -28.41 39.04 -4.89
C GLN A 882 -28.13 38.52 -6.32
N GLU A 883 -28.86 39.00 -7.33
CA GLU A 883 -28.57 38.74 -8.75
C GLU A 883 -27.17 39.22 -9.14
N GLU A 884 -26.80 40.41 -8.68
CA GLU A 884 -25.50 41.01 -8.90
C GLU A 884 -24.38 40.22 -8.21
N MET A 885 -24.61 39.74 -6.98
CA MET A 885 -23.66 38.85 -6.30
C MET A 885 -23.46 37.54 -7.07
N TYR A 886 -24.52 36.92 -7.61
CA TYR A 886 -24.39 35.72 -8.42
C TYR A 886 -23.68 35.99 -9.74
N ARG A 887 -23.96 37.12 -10.39
CA ARG A 887 -23.22 37.53 -11.59
C ARG A 887 -21.73 37.71 -11.30
N ARG A 888 -21.36 38.40 -10.21
CA ARG A 888 -19.95 38.56 -9.79
C ARG A 888 -19.28 37.24 -9.46
N ARG A 889 -20.00 36.33 -8.79
CA ARG A 889 -19.52 34.96 -8.54
C ARG A 889 -19.26 34.23 -9.86
N ARG A 890 -20.14 34.38 -10.84
CA ARG A 890 -19.97 33.78 -12.17
C ARG A 890 -18.80 34.37 -12.94
N GLU A 891 -18.60 35.69 -12.89
CA GLU A 891 -17.41 36.37 -13.43
C GLU A 891 -16.12 35.84 -12.76
N GLU A 892 -16.14 35.62 -11.45
CA GLU A 892 -15.01 35.02 -10.73
C GLU A 892 -14.76 33.56 -11.17
N TRP A 893 -15.81 32.76 -11.35
CA TRP A 893 -15.67 31.41 -11.91
C TRP A 893 -15.14 31.42 -13.34
N GLU A 894 -15.51 32.39 -14.16
CA GLU A 894 -14.95 32.58 -15.50
C GLU A 894 -13.44 32.85 -15.44
N ILE A 895 -13.01 33.76 -14.55
CA ILE A 895 -11.59 34.06 -14.33
C ILE A 895 -10.84 32.80 -13.87
N GLN A 896 -11.37 32.05 -12.90
CA GLN A 896 -10.73 30.83 -12.41
C GLN A 896 -10.69 29.71 -13.46
N ARG A 897 -11.73 29.58 -14.29
CA ARG A 897 -11.75 28.68 -15.44
C ARG A 897 -10.66 29.05 -16.43
N SER A 898 -10.57 30.31 -16.85
CA SER A 898 -9.55 30.78 -17.78
C SER A 898 -8.13 30.69 -17.21
N ASN A 899 -7.95 30.92 -15.91
CA ASN A 899 -6.66 30.69 -15.25
C ASN A 899 -6.25 29.21 -15.30
N ALA A 900 -7.18 28.30 -15.01
CA ALA A 900 -6.92 26.87 -15.09
C ALA A 900 -6.64 26.41 -16.53
N GLU A 901 -7.35 26.95 -17.51
CA GLU A 901 -7.08 26.73 -18.95
C GLU A 901 -5.68 27.22 -19.35
N GLY A 902 -5.31 28.43 -18.92
CA GLY A 902 -3.97 28.98 -19.13
C GLY A 902 -2.87 28.13 -18.48
N GLU A 903 -3.09 27.65 -17.25
CA GLU A 903 -2.17 26.73 -16.58
C GLU A 903 -2.02 25.40 -17.34
N ILE A 904 -3.11 24.83 -17.88
CA ILE A 904 -3.05 23.62 -18.70
C ILE A 904 -2.15 23.86 -19.91
N HIS A 905 -2.36 24.95 -20.65
CA HIS A 905 -1.55 25.29 -21.82
C HIS A 905 -0.09 25.56 -21.47
N GLN A 906 0.17 26.23 -20.34
CA GLN A 906 1.53 26.44 -19.84
C GLN A 906 2.23 25.11 -19.54
N ILE A 907 1.54 24.17 -18.87
CA ILE A 907 2.10 22.86 -18.53
C ILE A 907 2.28 22.00 -19.78
N GLU A 908 1.38 22.08 -20.76
CA GLU A 908 1.54 21.44 -22.06
C GLU A 908 2.79 21.94 -22.79
N ALA A 909 3.02 23.26 -22.78
CA ALA A 909 4.23 23.85 -23.34
C ALA A 909 5.51 23.41 -22.57
N GLN A 910 5.44 23.28 -21.25
CA GLN A 910 6.55 22.76 -20.44
C GLN A 910 6.83 21.28 -20.73
N LEU A 911 5.80 20.45 -20.88
CA LEU A 911 5.93 19.05 -21.29
C LEU A 911 6.58 18.93 -22.67
N ALA A 912 6.17 19.77 -23.62
CA ALA A 912 6.80 19.82 -24.94
C ALA A 912 8.29 20.24 -24.86
N ALA A 913 8.61 21.25 -24.05
CA ALA A 913 10.00 21.66 -23.81
C ALA A 913 10.83 20.56 -23.11
N LEU A 914 10.22 19.80 -22.20
CA LEU A 914 10.85 18.67 -21.53
C LEU A 914 11.11 17.51 -22.49
N ASP A 915 10.20 17.24 -23.43
CA ASP A 915 10.41 16.25 -24.48
C ASP A 915 11.60 16.60 -25.38
N VAL A 916 11.79 17.89 -25.70
CA VAL A 916 13.00 18.37 -26.40
C VAL A 916 14.27 18.18 -25.55
N ARG A 917 14.21 18.44 -24.24
CA ARG A 917 15.36 18.18 -23.35
C ARG A 917 15.71 16.70 -23.27
N ARG A 918 14.69 15.83 -23.24
CA ARG A 918 14.87 14.38 -23.27
C ARG A 918 15.52 13.92 -24.56
N GLU A 919 15.03 14.39 -25.71
CA GLU A 919 15.64 14.11 -27.01
C GLU A 919 17.10 14.58 -27.06
N SER A 920 17.39 15.79 -26.55
CA SER A 920 18.77 16.30 -26.45
C SER A 920 19.65 15.43 -25.54
N ALA A 921 19.10 14.90 -24.44
CA ALA A 921 19.81 14.02 -23.54
C ALA A 921 20.06 12.62 -24.15
N GLU A 922 19.13 12.13 -24.98
CA GLU A 922 19.27 10.89 -25.76
C GLU A 922 20.35 11.06 -26.84
N LEU A 923 20.37 12.19 -27.54
CA LEU A 923 21.43 12.53 -28.49
C LEU A 923 22.79 12.66 -27.78
N GLN A 924 22.84 13.26 -26.59
CA GLN A 924 24.06 13.33 -25.79
C GLN A 924 24.53 11.93 -25.37
N LYS A 925 23.62 11.03 -24.98
CA LYS A 925 23.95 9.63 -24.70
C LYS A 925 24.58 8.97 -25.93
N THR A 926 23.93 9.11 -27.08
CA THR A 926 24.42 8.57 -28.36
C THR A 926 25.80 9.14 -28.70
N HIS A 927 26.03 10.43 -28.42
CA HIS A 927 27.33 11.07 -28.59
C HIS A 927 28.40 10.46 -27.69
N LEU A 928 28.08 10.20 -26.43
CA LEU A 928 29.00 9.54 -25.48
C LEU A 928 29.27 8.08 -25.87
N GLU A 929 28.28 7.34 -26.37
CA GLU A 929 28.45 6.00 -26.92
C GLU A 929 29.36 6.01 -28.16
N MET A 930 29.20 6.99 -29.05
CA MET A 930 30.10 7.19 -30.18
C MET A 930 31.53 7.52 -29.72
N GLN A 931 31.69 8.38 -28.71
CA GLN A 931 33.01 8.67 -28.14
C GLN A 931 33.64 7.43 -27.51
N GLN A 932 32.86 6.59 -26.81
CA GLN A 932 33.32 5.31 -26.30
C GLN A 932 33.77 4.38 -27.43
N GLY A 933 32.99 4.30 -28.52
CA GLY A 933 33.37 3.55 -29.71
C GLY A 933 34.64 4.07 -30.38
N GLN A 934 34.84 5.39 -30.43
CA GLN A 934 36.08 6.01 -30.93
C GLN A 934 37.27 5.71 -30.02
N ALA A 935 37.12 5.80 -28.70
CA ALA A 935 38.16 5.46 -27.73
C ALA A 935 38.53 3.97 -27.82
N GLN A 936 37.55 3.09 -27.99
CA GLN A 936 37.78 1.67 -28.23
C GLN A 936 38.54 1.43 -29.54
N ALA A 937 38.17 2.10 -30.64
CA ALA A 937 38.89 2.00 -31.91
C ALA A 937 40.34 2.51 -31.80
N GLN A 938 40.61 3.54 -30.99
CA GLN A 938 41.96 4.01 -30.70
C GLN A 938 42.75 2.98 -29.90
N LEU A 939 42.14 2.35 -28.89
CA LEU A 939 42.76 1.27 -28.12
C LEU A 939 43.08 0.06 -29.01
N ASP A 940 42.13 -0.37 -29.83
CA ASP A 940 42.31 -1.47 -30.79
C ASP A 940 43.46 -1.14 -31.76
N PHE A 941 43.53 0.10 -32.23
CA PHE A 941 44.65 0.57 -33.06
C PHE A 941 45.99 0.50 -32.32
N LEU A 942 46.07 0.96 -31.07
CA LEU A 942 47.31 0.90 -30.27
C LEU A 942 47.77 -0.55 -30.03
N GLN A 943 46.82 -1.49 -29.90
CA GLN A 943 47.12 -2.92 -29.73
C GLN A 943 47.55 -3.59 -31.05
N THR A 944 46.89 -3.26 -32.16
CA THR A 944 47.06 -3.94 -33.45
C THR A 944 48.10 -3.30 -34.37
N LYS A 945 48.46 -2.03 -34.16
CA LYS A 945 49.51 -1.37 -34.96
C LYS A 945 50.82 -2.14 -34.85
N PHE A 946 51.60 -2.13 -35.93
CA PHE A 946 52.87 -2.84 -35.99
C PHE A 946 53.85 -2.39 -34.88
N SER A 947 53.97 -1.08 -34.65
CA SER A 947 54.83 -0.49 -33.62
C SER A 947 54.16 -0.43 -32.25
N ASN A 948 53.61 -1.55 -31.80
CA ASN A 948 52.98 -1.68 -30.48
C ASN A 948 54.02 -1.99 -29.38
N SER A 949 53.56 -2.01 -28.13
CA SER A 949 54.40 -2.35 -26.97
C SER A 949 55.07 -3.73 -27.10
N ALA A 950 54.38 -4.72 -27.70
CA ALA A 950 54.94 -6.06 -27.91
C ALA A 950 56.16 -6.06 -28.86
N LEU A 951 56.13 -5.28 -29.95
CA LEU A 951 57.28 -5.12 -30.83
C LEU A 951 58.47 -4.51 -30.08
N TYR A 952 58.26 -3.45 -29.30
CA TYR A 952 59.34 -2.80 -28.56
C TYR A 952 59.89 -3.68 -27.43
N SER A 953 59.05 -4.49 -26.77
CA SER A 953 59.49 -5.52 -25.83
C SER A 953 60.41 -6.55 -26.51
N TRP A 954 60.02 -7.04 -27.70
CA TRP A 954 60.86 -7.96 -28.47
C TRP A 954 62.17 -7.31 -28.93
N LEU A 955 62.11 -6.09 -29.47
CA LEU A 955 63.28 -5.31 -29.90
C LEU A 955 64.24 -5.07 -28.73
N ARG A 956 63.72 -4.71 -27.55
CA ARG A 956 64.53 -4.55 -26.33
C ARG A 956 65.28 -5.84 -26.01
N GLY A 957 64.58 -6.97 -25.96
CA GLY A 957 65.20 -8.27 -25.65
C GLY A 957 66.30 -8.66 -26.64
N ARG A 958 66.03 -8.50 -27.94
CA ARG A 958 66.99 -8.82 -28.99
C ARG A 958 68.21 -7.87 -28.99
N LEU A 959 67.99 -6.55 -28.92
CA LEU A 959 69.07 -5.57 -28.92
C LEU A 959 69.91 -5.64 -27.64
N ALA A 960 69.29 -5.86 -26.47
CA ALA A 960 70.04 -6.03 -25.22
C ALA A 960 71.00 -7.24 -25.30
N THR A 961 70.58 -8.34 -25.94
CA THR A 961 71.42 -9.53 -26.15
C THR A 961 72.61 -9.22 -27.05
N ILE A 962 72.36 -8.57 -28.20
CA ILE A 962 73.41 -8.17 -29.16
C ILE A 962 74.38 -7.18 -28.49
N TYR A 963 73.84 -6.21 -27.75
CA TYR A 963 74.63 -5.18 -27.07
C TYR A 963 75.60 -5.78 -26.05
N PHE A 964 75.13 -6.73 -25.24
CA PHE A 964 75.99 -7.43 -24.27
C PHE A 964 77.10 -8.25 -24.94
N GLN A 965 76.76 -9.05 -25.96
CA GLN A 965 77.76 -9.86 -26.67
C GLN A 965 78.80 -8.99 -27.40
N PHE A 966 78.37 -7.84 -27.93
CA PHE A 966 79.26 -6.90 -28.62
C PHE A 966 80.17 -6.14 -27.64
N TYR A 967 79.71 -5.90 -26.41
CA TYR A 967 80.55 -5.36 -25.33
C TYR A 967 81.74 -6.27 -25.07
N ASP A 968 81.54 -7.58 -24.91
CA ASP A 968 82.63 -8.53 -24.66
C ASP A 968 83.69 -8.52 -25.79
N LEU A 969 83.24 -8.45 -27.04
CA LEU A 969 84.14 -8.37 -28.21
C LEU A 969 84.95 -7.06 -28.22
N ALA A 970 84.29 -5.93 -27.94
CA ALA A 970 84.94 -4.63 -27.90
C ALA A 970 85.98 -4.57 -26.78
N VAL A 971 85.65 -5.05 -25.58
CA VAL A 971 86.59 -5.14 -24.45
C VAL A 971 87.80 -5.98 -24.80
N SER A 972 87.59 -7.16 -25.40
CA SER A 972 88.68 -8.05 -25.83
C SER A 972 89.65 -7.36 -26.79
N ARG A 973 89.13 -6.58 -27.76
CA ARG A 973 89.98 -5.83 -28.70
C ARG A 973 90.74 -4.68 -28.03
N CYS A 974 90.12 -4.02 -27.05
CA CYS A 974 90.79 -3.00 -26.24
C CYS A 974 91.99 -3.59 -25.48
N LEU A 975 91.83 -4.79 -24.91
CA LEU A 975 92.92 -5.50 -24.23
C LEU A 975 94.04 -5.91 -25.18
N MET A 976 93.74 -6.28 -26.44
CA MET A 976 94.77 -6.54 -27.46
C MET A 976 95.59 -5.27 -27.78
N ALA A 977 94.96 -4.10 -27.86
CA ALA A 977 95.66 -2.83 -28.05
C ALA A 977 96.60 -2.52 -26.87
N GLU A 978 96.16 -2.81 -25.64
CA GLU A 978 96.99 -2.69 -24.44
C GLU A 978 98.19 -3.65 -24.47
N LYS A 979 98.02 -4.89 -24.96
CA LYS A 979 99.14 -5.84 -25.12
C LYS A 979 100.15 -5.42 -26.19
N ALA A 980 99.70 -4.87 -27.31
CA ALA A 980 100.60 -4.31 -28.33
C ALA A 980 101.44 -3.17 -27.76
N TRP A 981 100.82 -2.32 -26.92
CA TRP A 981 101.50 -1.24 -26.20
C TRP A 981 102.56 -1.77 -25.22
N HIS A 982 102.24 -2.80 -24.44
CA HIS A 982 103.21 -3.43 -23.52
C HIS A 982 104.44 -3.93 -24.27
N TRP A 983 104.25 -4.59 -25.42
CA TRP A 983 105.37 -5.09 -26.22
C TRP A 983 106.20 -3.98 -26.84
N GLU A 984 105.57 -2.90 -27.32
CA GLU A 984 106.29 -1.78 -27.92
C GLU A 984 107.12 -1.02 -26.88
N SER A 985 106.55 -0.78 -25.70
CA SER A 985 107.15 0.05 -24.65
C SER A 985 108.06 -0.67 -23.66
N GLY A 986 107.86 -1.98 -23.49
CA GLY A 986 108.45 -2.73 -22.39
C GLY A 986 107.82 -2.42 -21.01
N LYS A 987 106.70 -1.67 -20.95
CA LYS A 987 105.97 -1.33 -19.71
C LYS A 987 104.77 -2.25 -19.51
N SER A 988 104.28 -2.38 -18.27
CA SER A 988 103.20 -3.32 -17.90
C SER A 988 101.97 -2.66 -17.25
N ASP A 989 101.82 -1.33 -17.37
CA ASP A 989 100.69 -0.56 -16.80
C ASP A 989 99.32 -0.95 -17.41
N THR A 990 98.25 -0.95 -16.60
CA THR A 990 96.88 -1.25 -17.04
C THR A 990 96.03 0.01 -17.22
N TYR A 991 95.30 0.06 -18.34
CA TYR A 991 94.47 1.16 -18.82
C TYR A 991 93.04 0.72 -19.10
N ILE A 992 92.82 -0.53 -19.52
CA ILE A 992 91.46 -1.05 -19.72
C ILE A 992 90.92 -1.54 -18.38
N ARG A 993 89.94 -0.81 -17.81
CA ARG A 993 89.33 -1.11 -16.51
C ARG A 993 88.04 -1.92 -16.66
N GLY A 994 87.82 -2.86 -15.74
CA GLY A 994 86.56 -3.61 -15.62
C GLY A 994 85.42 -2.77 -15.03
N GLY A 995 84.19 -3.30 -15.07
CA GLY A 995 83.02 -2.66 -14.47
C GLY A 995 82.28 -1.63 -15.34
N GLY A 996 82.61 -1.53 -16.64
CA GLY A 996 81.90 -0.67 -17.59
C GLY A 996 80.44 -1.09 -17.86
N TRP A 997 80.13 -2.39 -17.74
CA TRP A 997 78.76 -2.91 -17.89
C TRP A 997 78.01 -2.94 -16.56
N GLN A 998 76.89 -2.21 -16.45
CA GLN A 998 76.03 -2.16 -15.26
C GLN A 998 74.67 -2.82 -15.53
N GLY A 999 74.41 -4.00 -14.95
CA GLY A 999 73.19 -4.77 -15.19
C GLY A 999 71.89 -4.05 -14.81
N THR A 1000 71.92 -3.28 -13.72
CA THR A 1000 70.75 -2.56 -13.17
C THR A 1000 70.22 -1.53 -14.17
N TRP A 1001 71.10 -1.01 -15.02
CA TRP A 1001 70.82 0.03 -16.00
C TRP A 1001 70.97 -0.49 -17.44
N ALA A 1002 70.74 -1.79 -17.64
CA ALA A 1002 70.81 -2.46 -18.95
C ALA A 1002 72.15 -2.28 -19.70
N GLY A 1003 73.25 -2.04 -18.98
CA GLY A 1003 74.59 -1.90 -19.54
C GLY A 1003 74.83 -0.60 -20.30
N LEU A 1004 73.90 0.36 -20.25
CA LEU A 1004 74.04 1.66 -20.92
C LEU A 1004 75.30 2.39 -20.45
N THR A 1005 75.89 3.21 -21.34
CA THR A 1005 77.14 3.98 -21.14
C THR A 1005 78.46 3.18 -21.09
N CYS A 1006 78.40 1.85 -21.29
CA CYS A 1006 79.61 1.02 -21.24
C CYS A 1006 80.62 1.32 -22.37
N GLY A 1007 80.14 1.73 -23.56
CA GLY A 1007 81.00 2.07 -24.70
C GLY A 1007 81.76 3.38 -24.51
N GLU A 1008 81.10 4.40 -23.95
CA GLU A 1008 81.71 5.67 -23.59
C GLU A 1008 82.84 5.48 -22.56
N GLY A 1009 82.63 4.58 -21.60
CA GLY A 1009 83.66 4.19 -20.64
C GLY A 1009 84.89 3.53 -21.29
N LEU A 1010 84.68 2.61 -22.24
CA LEU A 1010 85.79 1.97 -22.97
C LEU A 1010 86.52 2.95 -23.90
N MET A 1011 85.80 3.88 -24.54
CA MET A 1011 86.41 4.88 -25.42
C MET A 1011 87.35 5.80 -24.65
N LEU A 1012 86.95 6.17 -23.42
CA LEU A 1012 87.81 6.91 -22.50
C LEU A 1012 89.09 6.13 -22.17
N ASN A 1013 88.98 4.83 -21.88
CA ASN A 1013 90.13 3.98 -21.59
C ASN A 1013 91.10 3.92 -22.79
N LEU A 1014 90.59 3.77 -24.01
CA LEU A 1014 91.41 3.77 -25.24
C LEU A 1014 92.09 5.13 -25.50
N ALA A 1015 91.40 6.24 -25.25
CA ALA A 1015 91.99 7.57 -25.37
C ALA A 1015 93.11 7.80 -24.34
N GLN A 1016 92.96 7.27 -23.12
CA GLN A 1016 94.02 7.29 -22.11
C GLN A 1016 95.24 6.49 -22.57
N LEU A 1017 95.03 5.28 -23.11
CA LEU A 1017 96.09 4.43 -23.63
C LEU A 1017 96.88 5.10 -24.78
N GLU A 1018 96.19 5.72 -25.74
CA GLU A 1018 96.84 6.48 -26.82
C GLU A 1018 97.65 7.67 -26.28
N SER A 1019 97.09 8.42 -25.32
CA SER A 1019 97.78 9.58 -24.75
C SER A 1019 99.11 9.20 -24.10
N VAL A 1020 99.16 8.05 -23.43
CA VAL A 1020 100.40 7.52 -22.85
C VAL A 1020 101.38 7.12 -23.95
N ARG A 1021 100.92 6.42 -25.00
CA ARG A 1021 101.77 6.06 -26.15
C ARG A 1021 102.40 7.30 -26.80
N MET A 1022 101.62 8.36 -27.00
CA MET A 1022 102.10 9.60 -27.62
C MET A 1022 103.18 10.28 -26.78
N LYS A 1023 103.01 10.32 -25.45
CA LYS A 1023 104.01 10.89 -24.53
C LYS A 1023 105.30 10.08 -24.48
N TRP A 1024 105.21 8.76 -24.59
CA TRP A 1024 106.36 7.87 -24.63
C TRP A 1024 107.07 7.87 -25.99
N SER A 1025 106.37 8.18 -27.09
CA SER A 1025 106.93 8.18 -28.43
C SER A 1025 108.13 9.14 -28.55
N GLN A 1026 109.32 8.58 -28.75
CA GLN A 1026 110.54 9.34 -29.04
C GLN A 1026 111.25 8.74 -30.27
N ARG A 1027 112.11 9.53 -30.92
CA ARG A 1027 112.95 9.02 -32.01
C ARG A 1027 113.99 8.08 -31.41
N ALA A 1028 113.97 6.81 -31.85
CA ALA A 1028 114.99 5.87 -31.47
C ALA A 1028 116.32 6.24 -32.13
N LEU A 1029 117.44 5.88 -31.52
CA LEU A 1029 118.72 5.89 -32.22
C LEU A 1029 118.84 4.57 -32.96
N GLU A 1030 118.70 4.60 -34.29
CA GLU A 1030 118.84 3.41 -35.13
C GLU A 1030 120.31 3.13 -35.42
N VAL A 1031 120.79 1.96 -34.99
CA VAL A 1031 122.20 1.56 -35.09
C VAL A 1031 122.32 0.25 -35.85
N THR A 1032 123.26 0.20 -36.78
CA THR A 1032 123.67 -1.05 -37.45
C THR A 1032 125.00 -1.50 -36.88
N ARG A 1033 125.04 -2.69 -36.30
CA ARG A 1033 126.26 -3.38 -35.90
C ARG A 1033 126.53 -4.54 -36.84
N THR A 1034 127.61 -4.44 -37.60
CA THR A 1034 128.10 -5.56 -38.41
C THR A 1034 129.04 -6.40 -37.56
N VAL A 1035 128.75 -7.70 -37.47
CA VAL A 1035 129.49 -8.70 -36.70
C VAL A 1035 130.03 -9.74 -37.66
N SER A 1036 131.35 -9.84 -37.74
CA SER A 1036 132.06 -10.93 -38.43
C SER A 1036 132.29 -12.05 -37.43
N LEU A 1037 131.76 -13.25 -37.71
CA LEU A 1037 131.96 -14.39 -36.81
C LEU A 1037 133.39 -14.91 -36.86
N ALA A 1038 134.09 -14.81 -37.99
CA ALA A 1038 135.49 -15.18 -38.10
C ALA A 1038 136.40 -14.25 -37.29
N ASP A 1039 136.12 -12.94 -37.28
CA ASP A 1039 136.85 -11.98 -36.43
C ASP A 1039 136.51 -12.20 -34.95
N PHE A 1040 135.22 -12.37 -34.64
CA PHE A 1040 134.75 -12.64 -33.28
C PHE A 1040 135.41 -13.89 -32.67
N TYR A 1041 135.41 -15.01 -33.40
CA TYR A 1041 136.01 -16.26 -32.91
C TYR A 1041 137.54 -16.24 -32.83
N ARG A 1042 138.21 -15.36 -33.59
CA ARG A 1042 139.68 -15.27 -33.59
C ARG A 1042 140.21 -14.26 -32.57
N ASN A 1043 139.51 -13.15 -32.36
CA ASN A 1043 140.05 -11.96 -31.68
C ASN A 1043 139.20 -11.48 -30.49
N THR A 1044 137.96 -11.94 -30.34
CA THR A 1044 137.02 -11.44 -29.30
C THR A 1044 136.71 -12.48 -28.22
N LEU A 1045 136.83 -13.77 -28.52
CA LEU A 1045 136.70 -14.81 -27.49
C LEU A 1045 137.76 -14.67 -26.39
N VAL A 1046 137.46 -15.17 -25.20
CA VAL A 1046 138.35 -15.13 -24.03
C VAL A 1046 139.65 -15.90 -24.32
N ASP A 1047 140.80 -15.37 -23.88
CA ASP A 1047 142.15 -15.95 -24.07
C ASP A 1047 142.16 -17.48 -23.85
N GLY A 1048 142.43 -18.25 -24.91
CA GLY A 1048 142.49 -19.71 -24.90
C GLY A 1048 141.34 -20.43 -25.60
N ASP A 1049 140.26 -19.71 -25.97
CA ASP A 1049 139.12 -20.23 -26.74
C ASP A 1049 139.14 -19.81 -28.23
N GLU A 1050 140.20 -19.16 -28.72
CA GLU A 1050 140.22 -18.63 -30.07
C GLU A 1050 140.39 -19.72 -31.14
N PHE A 1051 139.65 -19.60 -32.25
CA PHE A 1051 139.81 -20.48 -33.39
C PHE A 1051 139.50 -19.79 -34.72
N GLU A 1052 140.03 -20.34 -35.81
CA GLU A 1052 139.72 -19.88 -37.15
C GLU A 1052 138.46 -20.58 -37.69
N LEU A 1053 137.42 -19.79 -38.00
CA LEU A 1053 136.12 -20.29 -38.45
C LEU A 1053 136.22 -21.17 -39.70
N SER A 1054 136.96 -20.73 -40.73
CA SER A 1054 137.14 -21.49 -41.97
C SER A 1054 137.84 -22.83 -41.72
N ALA A 1055 138.83 -22.87 -40.81
CA ALA A 1055 139.53 -24.09 -40.42
C ALA A 1055 138.61 -25.06 -39.65
N ALA A 1056 137.77 -24.55 -38.74
CA ALA A 1056 136.80 -25.37 -38.01
C ALA A 1056 135.73 -25.95 -38.94
N VAL A 1057 135.21 -25.15 -39.88
CA VAL A 1057 134.26 -25.61 -40.91
C VAL A 1057 134.90 -26.66 -41.81
N LEU A 1058 136.11 -26.42 -42.31
CA LEU A 1058 136.84 -27.38 -43.16
C LEU A 1058 137.14 -28.70 -42.42
N ALA A 1059 137.53 -28.65 -41.14
CA ALA A 1059 137.76 -29.84 -40.34
C ALA A 1059 136.49 -30.69 -40.21
N LEU A 1060 135.35 -30.06 -39.92
CA LEU A 1060 134.05 -30.74 -39.81
C LEU A 1060 133.56 -31.33 -41.14
N LEU A 1061 133.80 -30.64 -42.27
CA LEU A 1061 133.44 -31.14 -43.60
C LEU A 1061 134.33 -32.32 -44.05
N ASN A 1062 135.59 -32.36 -43.60
CA ASN A 1062 136.57 -33.40 -43.93
C ASN A 1062 136.63 -34.54 -42.90
N GLU A 1063 135.71 -34.58 -41.94
CA GLU A 1063 135.65 -35.60 -40.87
C GLU A 1063 136.89 -35.63 -39.96
N GLY A 1064 137.62 -34.52 -39.91
CA GLY A 1064 138.69 -34.29 -38.95
C GLY A 1064 138.15 -33.82 -37.59
N THR A 1065 139.01 -33.84 -36.57
CA THR A 1065 138.70 -33.24 -35.27
C THR A 1065 138.84 -31.72 -35.39
N PRO A 1066 137.78 -30.93 -35.20
CA PRO A 1066 137.90 -29.48 -35.20
C PRO A 1066 138.71 -29.00 -33.98
N PRO A 1067 139.26 -27.76 -33.99
CA PRO A 1067 139.94 -27.19 -32.83
C PRO A 1067 139.06 -27.29 -31.57
N GLY A 1068 139.64 -27.71 -30.44
CA GLY A 1068 138.87 -28.02 -29.22
C GLY A 1068 137.94 -26.88 -28.77
N ALA A 1069 138.37 -25.62 -28.94
CA ALA A 1069 137.61 -24.43 -28.60
C ALA A 1069 136.39 -24.15 -29.50
N SER A 1070 136.28 -24.77 -30.68
CA SER A 1070 135.17 -24.55 -31.60
C SER A 1070 133.97 -25.50 -31.38
N ALA A 1071 134.12 -26.52 -30.54
CA ALA A 1071 133.20 -27.67 -30.48
C ALA A 1071 131.76 -27.31 -30.08
N GLU A 1072 131.54 -26.27 -29.27
CA GLU A 1072 130.20 -25.82 -28.82
C GLU A 1072 129.58 -24.72 -29.69
N ARG A 1073 130.38 -24.08 -30.56
CA ARG A 1073 129.99 -22.90 -31.36
C ARG A 1073 129.87 -23.19 -32.86
N VAL A 1074 130.66 -24.15 -33.34
CA VAL A 1074 130.63 -24.65 -34.72
C VAL A 1074 130.62 -26.16 -34.67
N MET A 1075 129.47 -26.75 -35.00
CA MET A 1075 129.28 -28.21 -34.95
C MET A 1075 128.39 -28.69 -36.07
N LEU A 1076 128.39 -30.01 -36.28
CA LEU A 1076 127.34 -30.67 -37.05
C LEU A 1076 126.25 -31.12 -36.09
N ASP A 1077 125.03 -30.66 -36.30
CA ASP A 1077 123.88 -31.13 -35.52
C ASP A 1077 123.58 -32.62 -35.81
N GLY A 1078 122.67 -33.23 -35.05
CA GLY A 1078 122.29 -34.64 -35.22
C GLY A 1078 121.71 -35.00 -36.60
N SER A 1079 121.40 -34.01 -37.45
CA SER A 1079 120.94 -34.19 -38.83
C SER A 1079 122.06 -34.04 -39.88
N GLY A 1080 123.28 -33.72 -39.45
CA GLY A 1080 124.41 -33.45 -40.34
C GLY A 1080 124.38 -32.05 -40.95
N ALA A 1081 123.57 -31.13 -40.42
CA ALA A 1081 123.60 -29.72 -40.79
C ALA A 1081 124.70 -29.01 -39.99
N LEU A 1082 125.39 -28.06 -40.61
CA LEU A 1082 126.39 -27.25 -39.92
C LEU A 1082 125.66 -26.14 -39.16
N THR A 1083 125.88 -26.05 -37.86
CA THR A 1083 125.33 -24.99 -37.01
C THR A 1083 126.45 -24.10 -36.51
N VAL A 1084 126.20 -22.80 -36.61
CA VAL A 1084 127.05 -21.76 -36.04
C VAL A 1084 126.20 -20.96 -35.06
N SER A 1085 126.54 -21.02 -33.79
CA SER A 1085 125.80 -20.36 -32.71
C SER A 1085 126.57 -19.16 -32.18
N ILE A 1086 125.81 -18.11 -31.85
CA ILE A 1086 126.32 -16.95 -31.13
C ILE A 1086 125.34 -16.51 -30.05
N ASN A 1087 125.83 -16.32 -28.83
CA ASN A 1087 125.05 -15.65 -27.80
C ASN A 1087 125.16 -14.15 -28.01
N LEU A 1088 124.05 -13.44 -27.85
CA LEU A 1088 124.05 -11.99 -28.05
C LEU A 1088 124.81 -11.24 -26.95
N GLU A 1089 124.79 -11.74 -25.70
CA GLU A 1089 125.56 -11.21 -24.58
C GLU A 1089 127.08 -11.20 -24.87
N ASP A 1090 127.59 -12.28 -25.48
CA ASP A 1090 129.02 -12.43 -25.80
C ASP A 1090 129.51 -11.39 -26.83
N LEU A 1091 128.60 -10.77 -27.59
CA LEU A 1091 128.94 -9.74 -28.57
C LEU A 1091 129.21 -8.38 -27.95
N HIS A 1092 128.87 -8.18 -26.67
CA HIS A 1092 129.03 -6.92 -25.95
C HIS A 1092 128.46 -5.70 -26.72
N ILE A 1093 127.37 -5.89 -27.48
CA ILE A 1093 126.75 -4.82 -28.29
C ILE A 1093 126.24 -3.69 -27.39
N PHE A 1094 125.84 -3.99 -26.16
CA PHE A 1094 125.45 -2.97 -25.19
C PHE A 1094 126.61 -2.04 -24.80
N ASP A 1095 127.85 -2.49 -24.92
CA ASP A 1095 129.01 -1.68 -24.57
C ASP A 1095 129.52 -0.83 -25.76
N ASP A 1096 129.02 -1.05 -27.00
CA ASP A 1096 129.41 -0.28 -28.19
C ASP A 1096 129.13 1.24 -28.05
N TYR A 1097 128.15 1.60 -27.23
CA TYR A 1097 127.77 2.99 -26.93
C TYR A 1097 127.58 3.19 -25.42
N PRO A 1098 127.82 4.40 -24.86
CA PRO A 1098 127.57 4.67 -23.44
C PRO A 1098 126.12 4.41 -23.04
N SER A 1099 125.90 3.84 -21.85
CA SER A 1099 124.56 3.57 -21.30
C SER A 1099 123.70 4.84 -21.14
N GLU A 1100 124.32 6.02 -21.04
CA GLU A 1100 123.64 7.32 -20.96
C GLU A 1100 122.75 7.65 -22.17
N LEU A 1101 123.00 7.04 -23.33
CA LEU A 1101 122.20 7.23 -24.54
C LEU A 1101 120.88 6.44 -24.52
N GLY A 1102 120.76 5.46 -23.62
CA GLY A 1102 119.58 4.64 -23.45
C GLY A 1102 119.90 3.25 -22.90
N ASP A 1103 119.05 2.83 -21.96
CA ASP A 1103 119.06 1.54 -21.26
C ASP A 1103 118.25 0.47 -22.01
N GLN A 1104 117.28 0.87 -22.84
CA GLN A 1104 116.52 -0.04 -23.68
C GLN A 1104 117.19 -0.18 -25.05
N ARG A 1105 117.79 -1.34 -25.30
CA ARG A 1105 118.43 -1.65 -26.57
C ARG A 1105 117.82 -2.90 -27.17
N ARG A 1106 117.05 -2.71 -28.23
CA ARG A 1106 116.22 -3.78 -28.82
C ARG A 1106 116.49 -3.93 -30.31
N ILE A 1107 116.62 -5.16 -30.75
CA ILE A 1107 116.77 -5.53 -32.16
C ILE A 1107 115.59 -4.99 -32.94
N LYS A 1108 115.89 -4.37 -34.09
CA LYS A 1108 114.93 -3.93 -35.08
C LYS A 1108 114.84 -4.92 -36.24
N GLN A 1109 115.97 -5.44 -36.69
CA GLN A 1109 116.05 -6.43 -37.78
C GLN A 1109 117.45 -7.05 -37.82
N VAL A 1110 117.55 -8.32 -38.21
CA VAL A 1110 118.85 -8.99 -38.43
C VAL A 1110 118.93 -9.48 -39.88
N SER A 1111 120.04 -9.21 -40.56
CA SER A 1111 120.33 -9.76 -41.90
C SER A 1111 121.67 -10.46 -41.94
N VAL A 1112 121.81 -11.44 -42.82
CA VAL A 1112 123.00 -12.30 -42.92
C VAL A 1112 123.69 -12.11 -44.27
N SER A 1113 125.01 -11.94 -44.23
CA SER A 1113 125.91 -11.96 -45.38
C SER A 1113 126.91 -13.11 -45.23
N LEU A 1114 127.14 -13.85 -46.32
CA LEU A 1114 127.97 -15.05 -46.38
C LEU A 1114 129.00 -14.88 -47.50
N PRO A 1115 130.21 -14.35 -47.18
CA PRO A 1115 131.30 -14.25 -48.13
C PRO A 1115 131.85 -15.66 -48.48
N ALA A 1116 131.20 -16.30 -49.45
CA ALA A 1116 131.57 -17.58 -50.06
C ALA A 1116 131.53 -17.48 -51.59
N LEU A 1117 132.27 -18.35 -52.29
CA LEU A 1117 132.23 -18.43 -53.76
C LEU A 1117 130.96 -19.18 -54.20
N LEU A 1118 129.92 -18.41 -54.50
CA LEU A 1118 128.68 -18.94 -55.07
C LEU A 1118 128.87 -19.19 -56.58
N GLY A 1119 128.53 -20.40 -57.03
CA GLY A 1119 128.40 -20.68 -58.46
C GLY A 1119 127.27 -19.84 -59.10
N PRO A 1120 127.32 -19.58 -60.42
CA PRO A 1120 126.20 -18.94 -61.11
C PRO A 1120 124.89 -19.70 -60.85
N TYR A 1121 123.86 -18.99 -60.37
CA TYR A 1121 122.55 -19.55 -59.99
C TYR A 1121 122.58 -20.60 -58.86
N GLN A 1122 123.59 -20.56 -57.99
CA GLN A 1122 123.64 -21.38 -56.78
C GLN A 1122 123.17 -20.55 -55.59
N ASP A 1123 122.05 -20.96 -54.99
CA ASP A 1123 121.49 -20.31 -53.79
C ASP A 1123 122.11 -20.87 -52.51
N VAL A 1124 122.07 -20.06 -51.45
CA VAL A 1124 122.36 -20.51 -50.08
C VAL A 1124 121.11 -21.17 -49.50
N GLN A 1125 121.29 -22.17 -48.63
CA GLN A 1125 120.19 -22.62 -47.76
C GLN A 1125 120.66 -22.52 -46.31
N ALA A 1126 120.18 -21.51 -45.60
CA ALA A 1126 120.41 -21.40 -44.16
C ALA A 1126 119.17 -20.87 -43.43
N VAL A 1127 119.09 -21.13 -42.12
CA VAL A 1127 118.03 -20.62 -41.25
C VAL A 1127 118.69 -19.97 -40.05
N LEU A 1128 118.31 -18.73 -39.76
CA LEU A 1128 118.71 -18.03 -38.55
C LEU A 1128 117.56 -18.12 -37.55
N ASN A 1129 117.81 -18.76 -36.41
CA ASN A 1129 116.85 -18.92 -35.33
C ASN A 1129 117.26 -18.06 -34.12
N TYR A 1130 116.27 -17.60 -33.35
CA TYR A 1130 116.47 -16.98 -32.05
C TYR A 1130 115.81 -17.80 -30.94
N THR A 1131 116.50 -17.96 -29.82
CA THR A 1131 115.99 -18.68 -28.64
C THR A 1131 116.27 -17.91 -27.35
N SER A 1132 115.24 -17.71 -26.50
CA SER A 1132 115.31 -17.11 -25.16
C SER A 1132 114.32 -17.78 -24.19
N SER A 1133 114.62 -17.74 -22.88
CA SER A 1133 113.75 -18.18 -21.79
C SER A 1133 112.80 -17.10 -21.25
N GLU A 1134 113.03 -15.82 -21.53
CA GLU A 1134 112.29 -14.70 -20.91
C GLU A 1134 111.37 -13.95 -21.89
N SER A 1135 111.67 -13.99 -23.19
CA SER A 1135 110.96 -13.20 -24.22
C SER A 1135 110.05 -14.05 -25.11
N ILE A 1136 108.73 -13.85 -25.02
CA ILE A 1136 107.74 -14.40 -25.98
C ILE A 1136 107.57 -13.42 -27.14
N LEU A 1137 108.08 -13.79 -28.32
CA LEU A 1137 107.95 -12.98 -29.53
C LEU A 1137 106.52 -13.07 -30.12
N PRO A 1138 106.10 -12.05 -30.88
CA PRO A 1138 104.88 -12.13 -31.69
C PRO A 1138 104.89 -13.39 -32.57
N PRO A 1139 103.72 -13.99 -32.86
CA PRO A 1139 103.64 -15.25 -33.59
C PRO A 1139 104.39 -15.23 -34.93
N GLY A 1140 105.44 -16.05 -35.07
CA GLY A 1140 106.23 -16.19 -36.30
C GLY A 1140 107.44 -15.25 -36.45
N CYS A 1141 107.79 -14.48 -35.41
CA CYS A 1141 108.92 -13.55 -35.42
C CYS A 1141 110.23 -14.11 -34.83
N ASP A 1142 110.33 -15.42 -34.57
CA ASP A 1142 111.45 -16.09 -33.87
C ASP A 1142 112.45 -16.82 -34.79
N HIS A 1143 112.24 -16.80 -36.11
CA HIS A 1143 113.13 -17.42 -37.10
C HIS A 1143 113.04 -16.74 -38.47
N VAL A 1144 114.12 -16.84 -39.28
CA VAL A 1144 114.15 -16.40 -40.69
C VAL A 1144 114.96 -17.36 -41.58
N ALA A 1145 114.60 -17.44 -42.86
CA ALA A 1145 115.33 -18.23 -43.85
C ALA A 1145 116.27 -17.34 -44.68
N ILE A 1146 117.51 -17.79 -44.90
CA ILE A 1146 118.54 -17.09 -45.66
C ILE A 1146 118.76 -17.82 -46.98
N SER A 1147 118.53 -17.14 -48.09
CA SER A 1147 118.59 -17.71 -49.45
C SER A 1147 119.59 -16.98 -50.34
N ARG A 1148 119.62 -15.64 -50.28
CA ARG A 1148 120.53 -14.82 -51.10
C ARG A 1148 121.95 -14.81 -50.56
N GLY A 1149 122.10 -14.91 -49.25
CA GLY A 1149 123.41 -14.89 -48.58
C GLY A 1149 124.16 -13.57 -48.68
N VAL A 1150 123.54 -12.47 -49.15
CA VAL A 1150 124.14 -11.13 -49.19
C VAL A 1150 123.15 -10.14 -48.60
N ASN A 1151 123.44 -9.67 -47.38
CA ASN A 1151 122.60 -8.79 -46.57
C ASN A 1151 121.11 -9.22 -46.56
N ASP A 1152 120.86 -10.51 -46.33
CA ASP A 1152 119.54 -11.10 -46.45
C ASP A 1152 118.82 -11.15 -45.09
N SER A 1153 117.67 -10.48 -44.98
CA SER A 1153 116.83 -10.45 -43.77
C SER A 1153 115.87 -11.65 -43.67
N GLY A 1154 115.77 -12.44 -44.74
CA GLY A 1154 114.82 -13.53 -44.90
C GLY A 1154 113.41 -13.12 -45.31
N GLN A 1155 113.14 -11.83 -45.47
CA GLN A 1155 111.95 -11.34 -46.17
C GLN A 1155 112.24 -11.17 -47.67
N PHE A 1156 111.22 -11.35 -48.52
CA PHE A 1156 111.34 -11.09 -49.96
C PHE A 1156 111.73 -9.63 -50.24
N GLN A 1157 111.10 -8.71 -49.52
CA GLN A 1157 111.43 -7.29 -49.46
C GLN A 1157 111.30 -6.84 -48.01
N THR A 1158 112.33 -6.19 -47.48
CA THR A 1158 112.31 -5.65 -46.12
C THR A 1158 111.60 -4.31 -46.09
N ASP A 1159 110.51 -4.22 -45.33
CA ASP A 1159 109.72 -3.01 -45.15
C ASP A 1159 109.64 -2.64 -43.66
N PHE A 1160 110.29 -1.54 -43.27
CA PHE A 1160 110.24 -1.06 -41.89
C PHE A 1160 108.89 -0.45 -41.50
N ASN A 1161 108.08 -0.05 -42.50
CA ASN A 1161 106.74 0.50 -42.30
C ASN A 1161 105.66 -0.58 -42.23
N ASP A 1162 106.03 -1.87 -42.27
CA ASP A 1162 105.08 -2.96 -42.11
C ASP A 1162 104.28 -2.76 -40.79
N PRO A 1163 102.95 -2.83 -40.82
CA PRO A 1163 102.13 -2.74 -39.61
C PRO A 1163 102.31 -3.94 -38.67
N HIS A 1164 103.01 -5.00 -39.09
CA HIS A 1164 103.39 -6.13 -38.25
C HIS A 1164 104.79 -5.97 -37.66
N TRP A 1165 105.08 -6.73 -36.60
CA TRP A 1165 106.43 -6.85 -36.06
C TRP A 1165 107.35 -7.60 -37.04
N LEU A 1166 108.54 -7.06 -37.32
CA LEU A 1166 109.56 -7.75 -38.11
C LEU A 1166 110.13 -8.95 -37.34
N PRO A 1167 110.73 -9.95 -38.02
CA PRO A 1167 111.43 -11.02 -37.34
C PRO A 1167 112.51 -10.48 -36.38
N PHE A 1168 112.50 -10.99 -35.16
CA PHE A 1168 113.34 -10.60 -34.02
C PHE A 1168 113.13 -9.16 -33.52
N GLU A 1169 112.14 -8.44 -34.04
CA GLU A 1169 111.88 -7.06 -33.62
C GLU A 1169 111.40 -7.01 -32.17
N GLY A 1170 112.15 -6.27 -31.35
CA GLY A 1170 111.88 -6.12 -29.93
C GLY A 1170 112.64 -7.10 -29.04
N VAL A 1171 113.51 -7.96 -29.57
CA VAL A 1171 114.44 -8.76 -28.76
C VAL A 1171 115.47 -7.85 -28.08
N ASN A 1172 115.81 -8.07 -26.82
CA ASN A 1172 116.89 -7.34 -26.14
C ASN A 1172 118.26 -7.77 -26.70
N ILE A 1173 119.18 -6.82 -26.89
CA ILE A 1173 120.49 -7.12 -27.52
C ILE A 1173 121.45 -7.93 -26.65
N ASP A 1174 121.16 -8.13 -25.36
CA ASP A 1174 122.02 -8.88 -24.42
C ASP A 1174 121.38 -10.21 -23.99
N GLU A 1175 120.26 -10.57 -24.60
CA GLU A 1175 119.46 -11.72 -24.18
C GLU A 1175 119.32 -12.72 -25.32
N GLY A 1176 119.54 -13.99 -25.02
CA GLY A 1176 119.29 -15.09 -25.94
C GLY A 1176 120.42 -15.36 -26.95
N SER A 1177 120.17 -16.38 -27.77
CA SER A 1177 121.16 -16.91 -28.71
C SER A 1177 120.62 -16.91 -30.13
N MET A 1178 121.47 -16.53 -31.08
CA MET A 1178 121.23 -16.65 -32.51
C MET A 1178 121.97 -17.85 -33.07
N ILE A 1179 121.24 -18.70 -33.80
CA ILE A 1179 121.79 -19.94 -34.35
C ILE A 1179 121.57 -19.92 -35.85
N LEU A 1180 122.67 -19.82 -36.61
CA LEU A 1180 122.66 -19.97 -38.05
C LEU A 1180 122.91 -21.43 -38.42
N ARG A 1181 121.94 -22.04 -39.10
CA ARG A 1181 121.95 -23.46 -39.45
C ARG A 1181 122.00 -23.63 -40.96
N PHE A 1182 122.98 -24.38 -41.46
CA PHE A 1182 123.17 -24.75 -42.87
C PHE A 1182 122.82 -26.24 -43.09
N PRO A 1183 121.65 -26.56 -43.65
CA PRO A 1183 121.29 -27.92 -44.00
C PRO A 1183 122.20 -28.49 -45.10
N GLN A 1184 122.33 -29.82 -45.17
CA GLN A 1184 123.07 -30.51 -46.24
C GLN A 1184 124.54 -30.07 -46.37
N ALA A 1185 125.19 -29.74 -45.24
CA ALA A 1185 126.53 -29.18 -45.19
C ALA A 1185 127.59 -30.08 -45.87
N LYS A 1186 127.52 -31.40 -45.66
CA LYS A 1186 128.48 -32.37 -46.26
C LYS A 1186 128.21 -32.73 -47.72
N THR A 1187 127.06 -32.35 -48.29
CA THR A 1187 126.63 -32.76 -49.63
C THR A 1187 126.47 -31.56 -50.55
N LYS A 1188 125.25 -31.03 -50.67
CA LYS A 1188 124.90 -29.99 -51.64
C LYS A 1188 125.65 -28.67 -51.38
N GLN A 1189 125.83 -28.31 -50.11
CA GLN A 1189 126.46 -27.05 -49.72
C GLN A 1189 127.95 -27.20 -49.41
N ARG A 1190 128.55 -28.38 -49.64
CA ARG A 1190 129.95 -28.64 -49.29
C ARG A 1190 130.91 -27.64 -49.94
N ALA A 1191 130.81 -27.44 -51.26
CA ALA A 1191 131.70 -26.51 -51.98
C ALA A 1191 131.50 -25.04 -51.52
N LEU A 1192 130.26 -24.66 -51.20
CA LEU A 1192 129.94 -23.33 -50.68
C LEU A 1192 130.62 -23.13 -49.32
N LEU A 1193 130.44 -24.08 -48.40
CA LEU A 1193 131.00 -24.03 -47.05
C LEU A 1193 132.54 -24.20 -47.04
N GLU A 1194 133.12 -24.94 -47.97
CA GLU A 1194 134.59 -25.03 -48.16
C GLU A 1194 135.18 -23.68 -48.62
N SER A 1195 134.40 -22.87 -49.33
CA SER A 1195 134.79 -21.52 -49.76
C SER A 1195 134.33 -20.40 -48.80
N LEU A 1196 133.67 -20.76 -47.69
CA LEU A 1196 133.14 -19.81 -46.72
C LEU A 1196 134.29 -19.28 -45.88
N ASN A 1197 134.58 -17.99 -46.06
CA ASN A 1197 135.64 -17.34 -45.30
C ASN A 1197 135.14 -16.85 -43.95
N ASP A 1198 133.88 -16.44 -43.89
CA ASP A 1198 133.28 -15.77 -42.74
C ASP A 1198 131.75 -15.83 -42.80
N ILE A 1199 131.08 -15.54 -41.69
CA ILE A 1199 129.65 -15.31 -41.58
C ILE A 1199 129.46 -13.93 -40.97
N ILE A 1200 128.70 -13.07 -41.65
CA ILE A 1200 128.51 -11.68 -41.24
C ILE A 1200 127.05 -11.45 -40.86
N LEU A 1201 126.81 -11.05 -39.62
CA LEU A 1201 125.50 -10.61 -39.15
C LEU A 1201 125.43 -9.07 -39.19
N HIS A 1202 124.39 -8.54 -39.80
CA HIS A 1202 124.02 -7.13 -39.73
C HIS A 1202 122.88 -7.00 -38.74
N ILE A 1203 123.22 -6.66 -37.50
CA ILE A 1203 122.25 -6.48 -36.42
C ILE A 1203 121.84 -5.02 -36.40
N ASN A 1204 120.66 -4.74 -36.93
CA ASN A 1204 120.01 -3.44 -36.79
C ASN A 1204 119.25 -3.43 -35.48
N TYR A 1205 119.61 -2.53 -34.58
CA TYR A 1205 118.95 -2.39 -33.29
C TYR A 1205 118.65 -0.91 -33.01
N THR A 1206 117.86 -0.68 -31.98
CA THR A 1206 117.42 0.64 -31.55
C THR A 1206 117.84 0.87 -30.11
N ILE A 1207 118.39 2.04 -29.84
CA ILE A 1207 118.67 2.52 -28.48
C ILE A 1207 117.60 3.55 -28.11
N ARG A 1208 116.99 3.36 -26.93
CA ARG A 1208 116.00 4.27 -26.34
C ARG A 1208 116.26 4.40 -24.84
N SER A 1209 115.88 5.56 -24.28
CA SER A 1209 115.74 5.74 -22.83
C SER A 1209 114.35 5.29 -22.41
N SER A 1210 114.27 4.57 -21.29
CA SER A 1210 113.01 4.09 -20.68
C SER A 1210 112.00 5.17 -20.28
#